data_AF-A0AAJ6MRH2-F1
#
_entry.id   AF-A0AAJ6MRH2-F1
#
_cell.length_a   1.000
_cell.length_b   1.000
_cell.length_c   1.000
_cell.angle_alpha   90.00
_cell.angle_beta   90.00
_cell.angle_gamma   90.00
#
_symmetry.space_group_name_H-M   'P 1'
#
loop_
_entity.id
_entity.type
_entity.pdbx_description
1 polymer ?
#
loop_
_entity_poly.entity_id
_entity_poly.type
_entity_poly.pdbx_seq_one_letter_code
_entity_poly.pdbx_strand_id
1 'polypeptide(L)'
;MLQTNSLKPSFTRHTLGLAISTVLLATLQPALAVELAAVDGPMGTAIVDTQGLAPVINIVAPNAQGLSHNQWQDYNVGTAGVVLNNSLTSGHAQIAGQTLAIGANAQFADTAASTILNEVVGTQGSTIDGEQVIFGQAADYVLSNPNGISLNGARLTLNEANTATYVVGAAVLEDGRIQRYDTRSAEQHLVVDKGGVEVGAGAMRLIAPSIRIDGNLTAGGDLSVLLGRQQVDAQTLAISDITQAPAAIDATLVGAMQAQRIKIISTQDGAGVKMAVDRLQGKQGIEIASAGALGMNALFKKDEPYVQASVDAGTADLKLSSAGDMQLTSLALTGGLIDARSRGRLKFDAFSNSKTTRRDGTAEDTWYSLAPGESNAHVTENEVTHVGNSVVSTARVRLDGSKGIEIAATYIEGPESVDLYTGGGGAGLHAGAVVDQGSRTVWLDGSGAGEERASVYVERAQSTHIKGGSISLPNGTLNGAKIDATGSIDIGGKSFGATLIRGLDLKRTATQGNGTRRVSLTGSRAHEAHRENAFQQQTEIKAQRDLSIGGHDILINGARLAGANVNVHSSGDLIIQGATETARLDGARPGADQALRSFDRTFQSNRSSVVTASKALSLKAKGERFRPGSIFVEGSHLSAKGAMSINARTNLRIHGMAQTQYFSLSGPAWGPVEGELQQGGWNGKGLRNSQARSTLAGGSMQLAAGNLLDMTGSALNSKGDIKLQANDIQLTGSSKSKDIRQEVWVHLDPMPPQVELPDDDSHTQITDRIHNGSSIKAGGNIDISAEKLATHATSVNAAGRFTVSDSLASFEDTPVTDADAIRRHYHGYVAPQQSSWQVLASLPLGVSEPAVPTNNGTTRDSLFVAGEVSAETAQRLKDLNVPLTLR
;
A
#
# COMPACT_ATOMS: atom_id res chain seq x y z
N MET A 1 55.69 -23.04 48.82
CA MET A 1 56.64 -22.69 47.75
C MET A 1 55.97 -21.61 46.90
N LEU A 2 56.59 -20.42 46.89
CA LEU A 2 56.25 -19.13 46.23
C LEU A 2 55.24 -19.23 45.05
N GLN A 3 54.11 -18.52 44.91
CA GLN A 3 53.59 -17.19 45.30
C GLN A 3 54.46 -15.98 44.94
N THR A 4 54.01 -15.17 43.97
CA THR A 4 53.54 -13.74 44.07
C THR A 4 53.17 -13.24 42.65
N ASN A 5 51.99 -12.72 42.33
CA ASN A 5 51.24 -11.50 42.73
C ASN A 5 51.84 -10.13 42.32
N SER A 6 51.04 -9.43 41.49
CA SER A 6 50.63 -8.02 41.61
C SER A 6 51.58 -6.89 41.16
N LEU A 7 51.07 -5.97 40.32
CA LEU A 7 50.74 -4.57 40.68
C LEU A 7 50.64 -3.65 39.45
N LYS A 8 49.49 -2.98 39.29
CA LYS A 8 49.43 -1.61 38.74
C LYS A 8 49.87 -0.63 39.83
N PRO A 9 50.42 0.55 39.48
CA PRO A 9 49.63 1.76 39.76
C PRO A 9 49.76 2.89 38.73
N SER A 10 48.80 3.81 38.84
CA SER A 10 48.62 5.10 38.17
C SER A 10 49.68 6.16 38.53
N PHE A 11 49.94 7.13 37.64
CA PHE A 11 50.20 8.52 38.04
C PHE A 11 49.81 9.53 36.93
N THR A 12 49.19 10.62 37.36
CA THR A 12 48.72 11.78 36.59
C THR A 12 49.62 13.00 36.80
N ARG A 13 49.70 13.83 35.73
CA ARG A 13 49.86 15.30 35.65
C ARG A 13 51.24 16.00 35.70
N HIS A 14 51.62 16.46 34.50
CA HIS A 14 51.98 17.85 34.08
C HIS A 14 53.33 18.48 34.51
N THR A 15 54.13 18.83 33.48
CA THR A 15 54.75 20.16 33.23
C THR A 15 55.36 20.13 31.81
N LEU A 16 54.73 20.74 30.79
CA LEU A 16 54.94 22.12 30.34
C LEU A 16 56.44 22.51 30.20
N GLY A 17 57.10 22.01 29.16
CA GLY A 17 58.50 22.39 28.86
C GLY A 17 59.00 22.08 27.44
N LEU A 18 58.12 21.70 26.51
CA LEU A 18 58.49 21.32 25.14
C LEU A 18 57.41 21.72 24.11
N ALA A 19 56.81 22.91 24.28
CA ALA A 19 55.72 23.41 23.43
C ALA A 19 56.09 24.62 22.56
N ILE A 20 57.36 25.02 22.43
CA ILE A 20 57.74 26.26 21.69
C ILE A 20 58.82 26.06 20.62
N SER A 21 59.30 24.85 20.31
CA SER A 21 60.37 24.69 19.31
C SER A 21 60.22 23.56 18.30
N THR A 22 58.99 23.27 17.84
CA THR A 22 58.74 22.43 16.64
C THR A 22 57.71 23.04 15.68
N VAL A 23 57.32 24.31 15.87
CA VAL A 23 56.43 25.06 14.96
C VAL A 23 57.17 25.65 13.74
N LEU A 24 58.47 25.34 13.57
CA LEU A 24 59.25 25.87 12.46
C LEU A 24 59.91 24.76 11.64
N LEU A 25 59.10 23.91 11.02
CA LEU A 25 59.43 23.25 9.76
C LEU A 25 58.09 22.76 9.15
N ALA A 26 57.34 23.70 8.57
CA ALA A 26 56.27 23.36 7.65
C ALA A 26 56.92 22.65 6.46
N THR A 27 56.85 21.33 6.47
CA THR A 27 57.03 20.53 5.27
C THR A 27 56.00 21.00 4.26
N LEU A 28 56.44 21.70 3.22
CA LEU A 28 55.73 21.77 1.94
C LEU A 28 55.36 20.33 1.57
N GLN A 29 54.08 19.98 1.71
CA GLN A 29 53.55 18.85 0.99
C GLN A 29 53.61 19.23 -0.49
N PRO A 30 54.17 18.42 -1.40
CA PRO A 30 54.02 18.68 -2.81
C PRO A 30 52.52 18.63 -3.09
N ALA A 31 51.96 19.75 -3.56
CA ALA A 31 50.69 19.73 -4.26
C ALA A 31 50.80 18.62 -5.32
N LEU A 32 49.85 17.69 -5.35
CA LEU A 32 49.72 16.77 -6.48
C LEU A 32 49.76 17.63 -7.74
N ALA A 33 50.69 17.32 -8.66
CA ALA A 33 50.94 18.14 -9.82
C ALA A 33 49.62 18.39 -10.57
N VAL A 34 49.20 19.66 -10.62
CA VAL A 34 48.10 20.08 -11.49
C VAL A 34 48.62 20.01 -12.91
N GLU A 35 48.20 18.99 -13.67
CA GLU A 35 48.64 18.77 -15.04
C GLU A 35 47.74 19.59 -15.99
N LEU A 36 48.14 20.84 -16.21
CA LEU A 36 47.62 21.75 -17.23
C LEU A 36 48.66 21.88 -18.35
N ALA A 37 48.41 21.24 -19.49
CA ALA A 37 49.31 21.23 -20.63
C ALA A 37 48.61 21.78 -21.88
N ALA A 38 48.78 23.08 -22.14
CA ALA A 38 48.24 23.72 -23.34
C ALA A 38 48.96 23.24 -24.60
N VAL A 39 48.21 23.11 -25.71
CA VAL A 39 48.77 22.83 -27.03
C VAL A 39 48.38 23.93 -28.01
N ASP A 40 49.14 24.04 -29.09
CA ASP A 40 48.84 25.01 -30.14
C ASP A 40 47.58 24.59 -30.90
N GLY A 41 46.56 25.45 -30.83
CA GLY A 41 45.25 25.21 -31.43
C GLY A 41 44.87 26.25 -32.49
N PRO A 42 43.67 26.14 -33.07
CA PRO A 42 43.22 26.99 -34.19
C PRO A 42 43.21 28.51 -33.90
N MET A 43 43.16 28.88 -32.63
CA MET A 43 43.11 30.28 -32.15
C MET A 43 44.38 30.68 -31.37
N GLY A 44 45.41 29.84 -31.37
CA GLY A 44 46.67 30.02 -30.63
C GLY A 44 46.79 29.08 -29.43
N THR A 45 47.77 29.36 -28.56
CA THR A 45 48.09 28.56 -27.37
C THR A 45 47.74 29.35 -26.10
N ALA A 46 46.99 28.74 -25.16
CA ALA A 46 46.72 29.36 -23.86
C ALA A 46 48.00 29.50 -23.02
N ILE A 47 48.15 30.61 -22.29
CA ILE A 47 49.32 30.85 -21.42
C ILE A 47 48.93 30.48 -19.99
N VAL A 48 49.63 29.51 -19.40
CA VAL A 48 49.39 29.03 -18.04
C VAL A 48 50.48 29.58 -17.10
N ASP A 49 50.08 30.35 -16.09
CA ASP A 49 50.93 30.79 -15.00
C ASP A 49 50.64 29.95 -13.75
N THR A 50 51.65 29.21 -13.28
CA THR A 50 51.55 28.33 -12.10
C THR A 50 52.35 28.87 -10.90
N GLN A 51 52.84 30.12 -10.94
CA GLN A 51 53.67 30.69 -9.89
C GLN A 51 52.86 31.22 -8.69
N GLY A 52 51.54 31.32 -8.84
CA GLY A 52 50.61 31.81 -7.82
C GLY A 52 49.99 30.72 -6.94
N LEU A 53 49.08 31.15 -6.05
CA LEU A 53 48.31 30.27 -5.14
C LEU A 53 47.40 29.29 -5.87
N ALA A 54 46.93 29.68 -7.05
CA ALA A 54 46.19 28.85 -8.00
C ALA A 54 46.70 29.18 -9.41
N PRO A 55 46.72 28.21 -10.36
CA PRO A 55 47.09 28.49 -11.73
C PRO A 55 46.17 29.54 -12.38
N VAL A 56 46.75 30.43 -13.18
CA VAL A 56 46.04 31.42 -13.99
C VAL A 56 46.20 31.05 -15.45
N ILE A 57 45.09 30.79 -16.12
CA ILE A 57 45.02 30.52 -17.55
C ILE A 57 44.62 31.83 -18.25
N ASN A 58 45.58 32.47 -18.92
CA ASN A 58 45.24 33.46 -19.93
C ASN A 58 44.72 32.70 -21.16
N ILE A 59 43.41 32.75 -21.36
CA ILE A 59 42.75 32.10 -22.49
C ILE A 59 43.10 32.79 -23.81
N VAL A 60 43.01 32.08 -24.93
CA VAL A 60 43.28 32.64 -26.27
C VAL A 60 42.24 33.68 -26.66
N ALA A 61 42.61 34.63 -27.52
CA ALA A 61 41.71 35.68 -28.00
C ALA A 61 40.42 35.10 -28.60
N PRO A 62 39.23 35.65 -28.27
CA PRO A 62 37.98 35.17 -28.84
C PRO A 62 37.90 35.48 -30.34
N ASN A 63 37.22 34.60 -31.08
CA ASN A 63 36.89 34.86 -32.49
C ASN A 63 35.76 35.91 -32.64
N ALA A 64 35.40 36.23 -33.89
CA ALA A 64 34.34 37.18 -34.20
C ALA A 64 32.94 36.81 -33.65
N GLN A 65 32.74 35.56 -33.22
CA GLN A 65 31.50 35.08 -32.60
C GLN A 65 31.57 35.04 -31.06
N GLY A 66 32.68 35.48 -30.46
CA GLY A 66 32.89 35.50 -29.01
C GLY A 66 33.41 34.20 -28.40
N LEU A 67 33.78 33.20 -29.21
CA LEU A 67 34.32 31.92 -28.74
C LEU A 67 35.84 32.00 -28.57
N SER A 68 36.33 31.71 -27.36
CA SER A 68 37.74 31.40 -27.08
C SER A 68 37.92 29.87 -27.06
N HIS A 69 38.65 29.33 -28.03
CA HIS A 69 38.87 27.89 -28.19
C HIS A 69 40.27 27.48 -27.74
N ASN A 70 40.37 26.95 -26.53
CA ASN A 70 41.60 26.55 -25.87
C ASN A 70 41.76 25.03 -25.98
N GLN A 71 42.86 24.56 -26.57
CA GLN A 71 43.16 23.14 -26.71
C GLN A 71 44.23 22.68 -25.73
N TRP A 72 44.04 21.47 -25.20
CA TRP A 72 44.83 20.91 -24.12
C TRP A 72 45.28 19.48 -24.43
N GLN A 73 46.54 19.19 -24.13
CA GLN A 73 47.01 17.81 -23.99
C GLN A 73 46.43 17.20 -22.71
N ASP A 74 46.49 17.95 -21.60
CA ASP A 74 45.95 17.59 -20.29
C ASP A 74 45.28 18.82 -19.66
N TYR A 75 44.09 18.63 -19.10
CA TYR A 75 43.35 19.68 -18.40
C TYR A 75 42.78 19.14 -17.10
N ASN A 76 43.44 19.46 -15.99
CA ASN A 76 43.07 19.06 -14.64
C ASN A 76 43.02 20.27 -13.70
N VAL A 77 42.11 20.26 -12.73
CA VAL A 77 41.97 21.32 -11.73
C VAL A 77 42.10 20.68 -10.35
N GLY A 78 43.18 20.99 -9.65
CA GLY A 78 43.36 20.53 -8.26
C GLY A 78 42.52 21.32 -7.26
N THR A 79 42.63 20.97 -5.98
CA THR A 79 41.89 21.60 -4.88
C THR A 79 42.20 23.09 -4.67
N ALA A 80 43.36 23.57 -5.15
CA ALA A 80 43.71 24.99 -5.17
C ALA A 80 42.84 25.81 -6.16
N GLY A 81 42.17 25.13 -7.08
CA GLY A 81 41.36 25.74 -8.13
C GLY A 81 42.17 26.27 -9.32
N VAL A 82 41.49 26.93 -10.26
CA VAL A 82 42.08 27.60 -11.43
C VAL A 82 41.34 28.90 -11.75
N VAL A 83 42.07 29.92 -12.20
CA VAL A 83 41.50 31.18 -12.71
C VAL A 83 41.60 31.21 -14.23
N LEU A 84 40.46 31.32 -14.91
CA LEU A 84 40.39 31.61 -16.34
C LEU A 84 40.35 33.14 -16.53
N ASN A 85 41.43 33.72 -17.03
CA ASN A 85 41.56 35.16 -17.19
C ASN A 85 40.88 35.63 -18.49
N ASN A 86 39.63 36.09 -18.38
CA ASN A 86 38.82 36.70 -19.43
C ASN A 86 38.72 38.23 -19.25
N SER A 87 39.78 38.87 -18.74
CA SER A 87 39.76 40.29 -18.37
C SER A 87 40.49 41.18 -19.38
N LEU A 88 39.90 42.36 -19.64
CA LEU A 88 40.54 43.44 -20.42
C LEU A 88 41.35 44.38 -19.52
N THR A 89 41.20 44.27 -18.20
CA THR A 89 41.83 45.14 -17.20
C THR A 89 42.29 44.32 -16.01
N SER A 90 43.42 44.68 -15.42
CA SER A 90 43.91 44.05 -14.20
C SER A 90 42.96 44.25 -13.01
N GLY A 91 42.96 43.32 -12.08
CA GLY A 91 42.16 43.38 -10.86
C GLY A 91 42.43 42.20 -9.93
N HIS A 92 41.41 41.76 -9.21
CA HIS A 92 41.55 40.71 -8.20
C HIS A 92 40.45 39.65 -8.35
N ALA A 93 40.84 38.39 -8.40
CA ALA A 93 39.94 37.24 -8.36
C ALA A 93 39.84 36.68 -6.93
N GLN A 94 38.67 36.20 -6.53
CA GLN A 94 38.51 35.42 -5.30
C GLN A 94 38.55 33.94 -5.69
N ILE A 95 39.46 33.17 -5.10
CA ILE A 95 39.58 31.73 -5.34
C ILE A 95 40.04 31.02 -4.07
N ALA A 96 39.39 29.91 -3.73
CA ALA A 96 39.66 29.12 -2.52
C ALA A 96 39.69 29.98 -1.22
N GLY A 97 38.85 31.02 -1.17
CA GLY A 97 38.76 31.95 -0.03
C GLY A 97 39.90 32.97 0.07
N GLN A 98 40.72 33.10 -0.98
CA GLN A 98 41.85 34.04 -1.05
C GLN A 98 41.71 35.00 -2.22
N THR A 99 42.30 36.19 -2.09
CA THR A 99 42.34 37.21 -3.13
C THR A 99 43.64 37.09 -3.93
N LEU A 100 43.54 36.82 -5.22
CA LEU A 100 44.67 36.73 -6.15
C LEU A 100 44.66 37.92 -7.10
N ALA A 101 45.77 38.66 -7.19
CA ALA A 101 45.92 39.74 -8.16
C ALA A 101 46.15 39.16 -9.56
N ILE A 102 45.33 39.58 -10.53
CA ILE A 102 45.34 39.09 -11.91
C ILE A 102 45.54 40.28 -12.85
N GLY A 103 46.53 40.20 -13.73
CA GLY A 103 46.71 41.20 -14.79
C GLY A 103 45.64 41.08 -15.88
N ALA A 104 45.47 42.12 -16.71
CA ALA A 104 44.70 41.99 -17.95
C ALA A 104 45.24 40.82 -18.80
N ASN A 105 44.36 40.10 -19.50
CA ASN A 105 44.81 39.03 -20.38
C ASN A 105 45.54 39.64 -21.60
N ALA A 106 46.87 39.50 -21.62
CA ALA A 106 47.72 40.06 -22.67
C ALA A 106 47.49 39.46 -24.06
N GLN A 107 46.73 38.36 -24.16
CA GLN A 107 46.32 37.80 -25.45
C GLN A 107 45.16 38.56 -26.10
N PHE A 108 44.45 39.42 -25.35
CA PHE A 108 43.30 40.17 -25.85
C PHE A 108 43.73 41.55 -26.37
N ALA A 109 43.04 42.02 -27.41
CA ALA A 109 43.06 43.44 -27.81
C ALA A 109 41.98 44.19 -27.03
N ASP A 110 40.73 44.16 -27.50
CA ASP A 110 39.63 44.97 -26.94
C ASP A 110 38.35 44.18 -26.62
N THR A 111 38.35 42.85 -26.78
CA THR A 111 37.13 42.04 -26.62
C THR A 111 37.39 40.80 -25.78
N ALA A 112 36.54 40.58 -24.77
CA ALA A 112 36.53 39.37 -23.94
C ALA A 112 35.62 38.30 -24.54
N ALA A 113 35.86 37.04 -24.19
CA ALA A 113 35.07 35.91 -24.68
C ALA A 113 33.67 35.90 -24.03
N SER A 114 32.66 35.51 -24.82
CA SER A 114 31.32 35.15 -24.31
C SER A 114 31.19 33.65 -24.05
N THR A 115 32.06 32.83 -24.65
CA THR A 115 32.13 31.38 -24.45
C THR A 115 33.59 30.94 -24.40
N ILE A 116 33.96 30.19 -23.37
CA ILE A 116 35.29 29.62 -23.18
C ILE A 116 35.17 28.11 -23.36
N LEU A 117 35.74 27.60 -24.44
CA LEU A 117 35.85 26.16 -24.71
C LEU A 117 37.24 25.68 -24.31
N ASN A 118 37.29 24.71 -23.40
CA ASN A 118 38.47 23.92 -23.07
C ASN A 118 38.28 22.53 -23.69
N GLU A 119 39.01 22.25 -24.76
CA GLU A 119 38.95 20.98 -25.47
C GLU A 119 40.23 20.19 -25.20
N VAL A 120 40.08 18.98 -24.66
CA VAL A 120 41.22 18.06 -24.48
C VAL A 120 41.35 17.20 -25.74
N VAL A 121 42.45 17.41 -26.46
CA VAL A 121 42.82 16.65 -27.68
C VAL A 121 43.81 15.53 -27.39
N GLY A 122 44.35 15.48 -26.16
CA GLY A 122 45.16 14.38 -25.66
C GLY A 122 44.38 13.09 -25.41
N THR A 123 45.03 12.11 -24.78
CA THR A 123 44.45 10.78 -24.54
C THR A 123 44.03 10.55 -23.08
N GLN A 124 44.25 11.52 -22.19
CA GLN A 124 43.93 11.40 -20.77
C GLN A 124 42.59 12.05 -20.43
N GLY A 125 41.90 11.49 -19.42
CA GLY A 125 40.70 12.08 -18.85
C GLY A 125 41.01 13.31 -17.99
N SER A 126 39.99 14.12 -17.73
CA SER A 126 40.11 15.32 -16.88
C SER A 126 39.61 15.08 -15.46
N THR A 127 40.32 15.57 -14.46
CA THR A 127 39.90 15.58 -13.04
C THR A 127 39.74 17.01 -12.55
N ILE A 128 38.57 17.33 -11.97
CA ILE A 128 38.20 18.66 -11.47
C ILE A 128 37.83 18.54 -9.98
N ASP A 129 38.79 18.86 -9.12
CA ASP A 129 38.72 18.71 -7.66
C ASP A 129 38.54 20.04 -6.91
N GLY A 130 38.40 21.16 -7.63
CA GLY A 130 38.44 22.50 -7.03
C GLY A 130 37.65 23.56 -7.77
N GLU A 131 37.81 24.79 -7.28
CA GLU A 131 37.11 25.97 -7.80
C GLU A 131 37.67 26.42 -9.15
N GLN A 132 36.80 26.78 -10.07
CA GLN A 132 37.13 27.41 -11.35
C GLN A 132 36.53 28.81 -11.32
N VAL A 133 37.32 29.82 -11.67
CA VAL A 133 36.90 31.22 -11.60
C VAL A 133 37.13 31.88 -12.95
N ILE A 134 36.07 32.40 -13.57
CA ILE A 134 36.21 33.27 -14.74
C ILE A 134 36.44 34.69 -14.23
N PHE A 135 37.66 35.20 -14.37
CA PHE A 135 38.01 36.56 -13.98
C PHE A 135 37.81 37.52 -15.15
N GLY A 136 37.09 38.62 -14.93
CA GLY A 136 36.76 39.60 -15.98
C GLY A 136 35.31 39.48 -16.41
N GLN A 137 35.06 39.49 -17.73
CA GLN A 137 33.70 39.39 -18.25
C GLN A 137 33.14 37.98 -18.07
N ALA A 138 31.89 37.87 -17.63
CA ALA A 138 31.23 36.57 -17.49
C ALA A 138 31.01 35.90 -18.86
N ALA A 139 31.21 34.59 -18.90
CA ALA A 139 31.17 33.78 -20.11
C ALA A 139 30.57 32.40 -19.81
N ASP A 140 30.08 31.73 -20.85
CA ASP A 140 29.79 30.30 -20.78
C ASP A 140 31.09 29.51 -20.68
N TYR A 141 31.05 28.40 -19.95
CA TYR A 141 32.17 27.49 -19.76
C TYR A 141 31.86 26.15 -20.39
N VAL A 142 32.77 25.62 -21.20
CA VAL A 142 32.67 24.27 -21.78
C VAL A 142 33.97 23.52 -21.54
N LEU A 143 33.89 22.33 -20.94
CA LEU A 143 34.97 21.34 -20.91
C LEU A 143 34.56 20.14 -21.75
N SER A 144 35.30 19.88 -22.83
CA SER A 144 35.10 18.76 -23.74
C SER A 144 36.28 17.81 -23.65
N ASN A 145 36.04 16.57 -23.19
CA ASN A 145 37.06 15.53 -23.14
C ASN A 145 36.46 14.15 -23.46
N PRO A 146 36.71 13.57 -24.66
CA PRO A 146 36.18 12.26 -25.02
C PRO A 146 36.77 11.10 -24.17
N ASN A 147 37.88 11.32 -23.46
CA ASN A 147 38.55 10.35 -22.60
C ASN A 147 37.99 10.31 -21.16
N GLY A 148 36.91 11.05 -20.88
CA GLY A 148 36.23 11.03 -19.58
C GLY A 148 36.53 12.26 -18.72
N ILE A 149 35.62 12.51 -17.79
CA ILE A 149 35.68 13.64 -16.86
C ILE A 149 35.31 13.13 -15.46
N SER A 150 36.11 13.48 -14.46
CA SER A 150 35.83 13.25 -13.04
C SER A 150 35.65 14.59 -12.33
N LEU A 151 34.56 14.74 -11.58
CA LEU A 151 34.23 15.94 -10.82
C LEU A 151 34.11 15.58 -9.34
N ASN A 152 34.87 16.26 -8.48
CA ASN A 152 34.87 15.97 -7.05
C ASN A 152 35.09 17.25 -6.24
N GLY A 153 34.01 17.97 -5.95
CA GLY A 153 34.11 19.29 -5.32
C GLY A 153 34.35 20.41 -6.34
N ALA A 154 34.01 20.17 -7.61
CA ALA A 154 34.07 21.16 -8.66
C ALA A 154 33.11 22.32 -8.35
N ARG A 155 33.65 23.54 -8.30
CA ARG A 155 32.87 24.77 -8.06
C ARG A 155 33.09 25.75 -9.19
N LEU A 156 32.05 26.38 -9.71
CA LEU A 156 32.17 27.41 -10.75
C LEU A 156 31.17 28.54 -10.50
N THR A 157 31.69 29.74 -10.26
CA THR A 157 30.85 30.92 -10.06
C THR A 157 30.50 31.55 -11.41
N LEU A 158 29.24 31.42 -11.82
CA LEU A 158 28.68 32.00 -13.05
C LEU A 158 27.52 32.96 -12.74
N ASN A 159 27.25 33.87 -13.68
CA ASN A 159 26.05 34.69 -13.68
C ASN A 159 24.82 33.90 -14.17
N GLU A 160 23.62 34.40 -13.90
CA GLU A 160 22.33 33.74 -14.24
C GLU A 160 22.18 33.40 -15.73
N ALA A 161 22.72 34.25 -16.62
CA ALA A 161 22.64 34.06 -18.06
C ALA A 161 23.63 33.02 -18.61
N ASN A 162 24.57 32.53 -17.80
CA ASN A 162 25.68 31.70 -18.24
C ASN A 162 25.52 30.23 -17.85
N THR A 163 26.19 29.37 -18.61
CA THR A 163 26.11 27.90 -18.44
C THR A 163 27.48 27.25 -18.32
N ALA A 164 27.59 26.30 -17.39
CA ALA A 164 28.70 25.36 -17.29
C ALA A 164 28.34 24.06 -18.02
N THR A 165 29.12 23.67 -19.02
CA THR A 165 28.90 22.43 -19.79
C THR A 165 30.11 21.51 -19.65
N TYR A 166 29.90 20.32 -19.09
CA TYR A 166 30.87 19.24 -19.06
C TYR A 166 30.43 18.18 -20.05
N VAL A 167 31.24 17.92 -21.07
CA VAL A 167 30.92 16.94 -22.12
C VAL A 167 32.00 15.88 -22.26
N VAL A 168 31.61 14.61 -22.07
CA VAL A 168 32.44 13.46 -22.41
C VAL A 168 32.21 13.11 -23.87
N GLY A 169 32.91 13.83 -24.74
CA GLY A 169 32.72 13.81 -26.18
C GLY A 169 33.46 14.95 -26.86
N ALA A 170 33.06 15.26 -28.09
CA ALA A 170 33.59 16.36 -28.88
C ALA A 170 32.61 17.53 -28.98
N ALA A 171 33.12 18.76 -28.92
CA ALA A 171 32.38 19.96 -29.31
C ALA A 171 32.56 20.19 -30.82
N VAL A 172 31.48 20.15 -31.58
CA VAL A 172 31.49 20.34 -33.04
C VAL A 172 31.24 21.81 -33.36
N LEU A 173 32.22 22.44 -33.99
CA LEU A 173 32.16 23.85 -34.38
C LEU A 173 31.71 23.99 -35.84
N GLU A 174 30.82 24.95 -36.10
CA GLU A 174 30.50 25.42 -37.45
C GLU A 174 30.38 26.95 -37.40
N ASP A 175 30.87 27.64 -38.44
CA ASP A 175 30.88 29.11 -38.54
C ASP A 175 31.44 29.83 -37.29
N GLY A 176 32.42 29.20 -36.62
CA GLY A 176 33.07 29.75 -35.44
C GLY A 176 32.25 29.68 -34.15
N ARG A 177 31.16 28.89 -34.10
CA ARG A 177 30.35 28.66 -32.90
C ARG A 177 30.27 27.16 -32.61
N ILE A 178 30.07 26.81 -31.34
CA ILE A 178 29.71 25.43 -30.97
C ILE A 178 28.28 25.20 -31.43
N GLN A 179 28.07 24.31 -32.40
CA GLN A 179 26.73 23.94 -32.86
C GLN A 179 26.22 22.72 -32.12
N ARG A 180 27.07 21.72 -31.90
CA ARG A 180 26.66 20.42 -31.36
C ARG A 180 27.71 19.86 -30.40
N TYR A 181 27.25 19.00 -29.52
CA TYR A 181 28.10 18.09 -28.75
C TYR A 181 27.87 16.67 -29.25
N ASP A 182 28.94 15.93 -29.52
CA ASP A 182 28.90 14.57 -30.06
C ASP A 182 29.53 13.59 -29.06
N THR A 183 28.72 12.66 -28.53
CA THR A 183 29.16 11.63 -27.59
C THR A 183 29.31 10.25 -28.24
N ARG A 184 29.11 10.11 -29.56
CA ARG A 184 29.04 8.81 -30.23
C ARG A 184 30.36 8.06 -30.25
N SER A 185 31.47 8.78 -30.37
CA SER A 185 32.83 8.23 -30.37
C SER A 185 33.43 8.06 -28.98
N ALA A 186 32.78 8.60 -27.93
CA ALA A 186 33.30 8.49 -26.57
C ALA A 186 33.04 7.09 -25.99
N GLU A 187 34.09 6.52 -25.40
CA GLU A 187 34.04 5.23 -24.71
C GLU A 187 34.02 5.37 -23.20
N GLN A 188 34.51 6.50 -22.69
CA GLN A 188 34.64 6.77 -21.26
C GLN A 188 33.38 7.44 -20.70
N HIS A 189 33.38 7.70 -19.39
CA HIS A 189 32.21 8.11 -18.63
C HIS A 189 32.45 9.40 -17.86
N LEU A 190 31.35 10.04 -17.45
CA LEU A 190 31.39 11.15 -16.51
C LEU A 190 31.20 10.62 -15.10
N VAL A 191 32.05 11.03 -14.18
CA VAL A 191 31.98 10.66 -12.77
C VAL A 191 31.82 11.92 -11.94
N VAL A 192 30.87 11.90 -11.01
CA VAL A 192 30.76 12.88 -9.93
C VAL A 192 30.93 12.12 -8.63
N ASP A 193 32.02 12.39 -7.89
CA ASP A 193 32.27 11.78 -6.59
C ASP A 193 31.70 12.65 -5.44
N LYS A 194 31.97 12.25 -4.20
CA LYS A 194 31.33 12.78 -2.97
C LYS A 194 31.45 14.28 -2.75
N GLY A 195 32.47 14.93 -3.32
CA GLY A 195 32.59 16.38 -3.28
C GLY A 195 31.48 17.12 -4.04
N GLY A 196 30.79 16.44 -4.98
CA GLY A 196 29.70 17.01 -5.76
C GLY A 196 30.15 18.09 -6.75
N VAL A 197 29.16 18.82 -7.27
CA VAL A 197 29.36 19.96 -8.18
C VAL A 197 28.46 21.12 -7.76
N GLU A 198 29.01 22.32 -7.74
CA GLU A 198 28.27 23.55 -7.46
C GLU A 198 28.52 24.59 -8.55
N VAL A 199 27.46 25.01 -9.24
CA VAL A 199 27.47 26.14 -10.17
C VAL A 199 26.65 27.26 -9.54
N GLY A 200 27.23 28.46 -9.44
CA GLY A 200 26.68 29.63 -8.73
C GLY A 200 25.27 30.04 -9.17
N ALA A 201 25.11 31.19 -9.84
CA ALA A 201 23.78 31.62 -10.30
C ALA A 201 23.39 31.00 -11.66
N GLY A 202 24.36 30.49 -12.41
CA GLY A 202 24.18 29.95 -13.77
C GLY A 202 23.65 28.51 -13.84
N ALA A 203 23.48 28.03 -15.08
CA ALA A 203 23.01 26.69 -15.40
C ALA A 203 24.16 25.67 -15.51
N MET A 204 23.83 24.38 -15.39
CA MET A 204 24.76 23.26 -15.48
C MET A 204 24.27 22.21 -16.49
N ARG A 205 25.16 21.75 -17.36
CA ARG A 205 24.92 20.70 -18.35
C ARG A 205 25.98 19.61 -18.22
N LEU A 206 25.53 18.38 -18.03
CA LEU A 206 26.36 17.17 -17.98
C LEU A 206 25.96 16.28 -19.15
N ILE A 207 26.85 16.11 -20.13
CA ILE A 207 26.56 15.40 -21.38
C ILE A 207 27.58 14.27 -21.55
N ALA A 208 27.14 13.01 -21.57
CA ALA A 208 28.07 11.87 -21.62
C ALA A 208 27.42 10.58 -22.15
N PRO A 209 28.20 9.58 -22.60
CA PRO A 209 27.67 8.25 -22.91
C PRO A 209 26.98 7.59 -21.70
N SER A 210 27.59 7.70 -20.51
CA SER A 210 27.00 7.28 -19.23
C SER A 210 27.56 8.13 -18.08
N ILE A 211 26.92 8.04 -16.91
CA ILE A 211 27.29 8.81 -15.73
C ILE A 211 27.15 7.98 -14.45
N ARG A 212 28.05 8.23 -13.49
CA ARG A 212 27.92 7.84 -12.09
C ARG A 212 28.02 9.08 -11.21
N ILE A 213 27.01 9.32 -10.38
CA ILE A 213 26.99 10.40 -9.39
C ILE A 213 26.91 9.78 -8.00
N ASP A 214 27.86 10.13 -7.13
CA ASP A 214 27.93 9.80 -5.70
C ASP A 214 28.10 11.08 -4.88
N GLY A 215 27.39 12.15 -5.22
CA GLY A 215 27.57 13.49 -4.64
C GLY A 215 26.44 14.45 -5.02
N ASN A 216 26.43 15.62 -4.38
CA ASN A 216 25.37 16.61 -4.59
C ASN A 216 25.61 17.45 -5.85
N LEU A 217 24.54 17.76 -6.58
CA LEU A 217 24.55 18.69 -7.71
C LEU A 217 23.74 19.94 -7.38
N THR A 218 24.37 21.11 -7.42
CA THR A 218 23.68 22.38 -7.19
C THR A 218 23.93 23.33 -8.35
N ALA A 219 22.86 23.88 -8.93
CA ALA A 219 22.93 24.95 -9.92
C ALA A 219 21.92 26.05 -9.56
N GLY A 220 22.32 27.32 -9.64
CA GLY A 220 21.39 28.45 -9.47
C GLY A 220 20.36 28.58 -10.59
N GLY A 221 20.73 28.12 -11.80
CA GLY A 221 19.89 28.02 -13.00
C GLY A 221 19.39 26.60 -13.28
N ASP A 222 19.29 26.21 -14.55
CA ASP A 222 18.81 24.89 -14.96
C ASP A 222 19.90 23.81 -14.87
N LEU A 223 19.52 22.58 -14.54
CA LEU A 223 20.37 21.38 -14.56
C LEU A 223 19.90 20.42 -15.66
N SER A 224 20.75 20.14 -16.64
CA SER A 224 20.51 19.12 -17.68
C SER A 224 21.54 18.01 -17.61
N VAL A 225 21.09 16.75 -17.51
CA VAL A 225 21.91 15.54 -17.58
C VAL A 225 21.46 14.73 -18.78
N LEU A 226 22.27 14.68 -19.82
CA LEU A 226 21.93 14.06 -21.11
C LEU A 226 22.88 12.88 -21.38
N LEU A 227 22.30 11.69 -21.40
CA LEU A 227 23.01 10.41 -21.40
C LEU A 227 22.73 9.62 -22.67
N GLY A 228 23.75 8.91 -23.13
CA GLY A 228 23.72 8.09 -24.34
C GLY A 228 24.67 8.59 -25.42
N ARG A 229 24.84 7.77 -26.46
CA ARG A 229 25.70 8.04 -27.62
C ARG A 229 24.88 8.76 -28.70
N GLN A 230 25.07 10.07 -28.81
CA GLN A 230 24.17 10.93 -29.57
C GLN A 230 24.84 12.25 -29.96
N GLN A 231 24.15 13.00 -30.81
CA GLN A 231 24.41 14.43 -30.99
C GLN A 231 23.42 15.24 -30.17
N VAL A 232 23.90 16.32 -29.56
CA VAL A 232 23.11 17.28 -28.80
C VAL A 232 23.33 18.67 -29.39
N ASP A 233 22.27 19.33 -29.83
CA ASP A 233 22.34 20.73 -30.25
C ASP A 233 22.71 21.65 -29.07
N ALA A 234 23.71 22.51 -29.25
CA ALA A 234 24.30 23.28 -28.16
C ALA A 234 23.38 24.39 -27.62
N GLN A 235 22.41 24.85 -28.41
CA GLN A 235 21.48 25.92 -28.03
C GLN A 235 20.17 25.35 -27.45
N THR A 236 19.55 24.44 -28.18
CA THR A 236 18.22 23.89 -27.89
C THR A 236 18.24 22.63 -27.02
N LEU A 237 19.41 21.97 -26.90
CA LEU A 237 19.58 20.65 -26.27
C LEU A 237 18.73 19.55 -26.94
N ALA A 238 18.35 19.74 -28.20
CA ALA A 238 17.70 18.71 -29.00
C ALA A 238 18.68 17.55 -29.26
N ILE A 239 18.18 16.32 -29.12
CA ILE A 239 18.97 15.10 -29.32
C ILE A 239 18.70 14.52 -30.72
N SER A 240 19.76 14.18 -31.45
CA SER A 240 19.71 13.54 -32.77
C SER A 240 20.79 12.46 -32.92
N ASP A 241 20.75 11.70 -34.02
CA ASP A 241 21.75 10.68 -34.39
C ASP A 241 22.11 9.69 -33.27
N ILE A 242 21.10 9.17 -32.58
CA ILE A 242 21.28 8.22 -31.47
C ILE A 242 21.88 6.91 -31.99
N THR A 243 23.03 6.52 -31.45
CA THR A 243 23.72 5.27 -31.75
C THR A 243 23.55 4.29 -30.60
N GLN A 244 22.98 3.11 -30.86
CA GLN A 244 22.78 2.10 -29.82
C GLN A 244 24.05 1.28 -29.60
N ALA A 245 24.56 1.24 -28.36
CA ALA A 245 25.64 0.33 -27.98
C ALA A 245 25.13 -1.12 -27.79
N PRO A 246 25.97 -2.15 -28.09
CA PRO A 246 25.61 -3.56 -27.86
C PRO A 246 25.44 -3.93 -26.38
N ALA A 247 26.14 -3.22 -25.48
CA ALA A 247 26.05 -3.37 -24.04
C ALA A 247 25.50 -2.08 -23.42
N ALA A 248 24.40 -2.20 -22.70
CA ALA A 248 23.77 -1.11 -21.96
C ALA A 248 24.52 -0.85 -20.64
N ILE A 249 24.76 0.43 -20.32
CA ILE A 249 25.35 0.84 -19.03
C ILE A 249 24.30 1.67 -18.30
N ASP A 250 23.86 1.17 -17.15
CA ASP A 250 22.91 1.90 -16.31
C ASP A 250 23.55 3.17 -15.75
N ALA A 251 22.79 4.27 -15.77
CA ALA A 251 23.17 5.48 -15.05
C ALA A 251 22.84 5.31 -13.56
N THR A 252 23.80 5.62 -12.69
CA THR A 252 23.60 5.58 -11.23
C THR A 252 23.74 6.98 -10.65
N LEU A 253 22.66 7.47 -10.02
CA LEU A 253 22.58 8.82 -9.49
C LEU A 253 22.27 8.76 -7.98
N VAL A 254 23.24 9.12 -7.15
CA VAL A 254 23.14 9.06 -5.69
C VAL A 254 23.41 10.45 -5.12
N GLY A 255 22.52 10.91 -4.23
CA GLY A 255 22.68 12.17 -3.50
C GLY A 255 21.51 13.15 -3.69
N ALA A 256 21.81 14.44 -3.52
CA ALA A 256 20.84 15.52 -3.69
C ALA A 256 21.10 16.31 -4.97
N MET A 257 20.03 16.80 -5.61
CA MET A 257 20.14 17.77 -6.71
C MET A 257 19.21 18.96 -6.50
N GLN A 258 19.71 20.16 -6.80
CA GLN A 258 18.96 21.40 -6.65
C GLN A 258 19.21 22.34 -7.84
N ALA A 259 18.13 22.74 -8.51
CA ALA A 259 18.16 23.65 -9.65
C ALA A 259 16.83 24.42 -9.81
N GLN A 260 16.77 25.35 -10.77
CA GLN A 260 15.50 25.92 -11.23
C GLN A 260 14.70 24.85 -11.96
N ARG A 261 15.23 24.26 -13.03
CA ARG A 261 14.66 23.11 -13.70
C ARG A 261 15.65 21.95 -13.69
N ILE A 262 15.16 20.74 -13.52
CA ILE A 262 15.99 19.52 -13.63
C ILE A 262 15.50 18.71 -14.82
N LYS A 263 16.40 18.35 -15.72
CA LYS A 263 16.14 17.51 -16.88
C LYS A 263 17.16 16.38 -16.96
N ILE A 264 16.72 15.13 -16.86
CA ILE A 264 17.57 13.94 -16.96
C ILE A 264 17.03 13.08 -18.10
N ILE A 265 17.81 12.88 -19.15
CA ILE A 265 17.40 12.07 -20.30
C ILE A 265 18.46 11.01 -20.59
N SER A 266 18.03 9.76 -20.64
CA SER A 266 18.83 8.63 -21.15
C SER A 266 18.20 8.08 -22.43
N THR A 267 18.97 7.98 -23.51
CA THR A 267 18.49 7.56 -24.84
C THR A 267 18.96 6.18 -25.28
N GLN A 268 19.84 5.55 -24.50
CA GLN A 268 20.39 4.24 -24.79
C GLN A 268 19.35 3.16 -24.45
N ASP A 269 18.90 2.41 -25.45
CA ASP A 269 17.93 1.33 -25.29
C ASP A 269 18.51 0.22 -24.39
N GLY A 270 17.67 -0.33 -23.54
CA GLY A 270 18.06 -1.30 -22.52
C GLY A 270 18.88 -0.75 -21.34
N ALA A 271 19.42 0.48 -21.40
CA ALA A 271 20.12 1.12 -20.28
C ALA A 271 19.14 1.86 -19.37
N GLY A 272 19.08 1.45 -18.11
CA GLY A 272 18.21 2.07 -17.12
C GLY A 272 18.82 3.30 -16.44
N VAL A 273 17.96 4.05 -15.75
CA VAL A 273 18.37 5.07 -14.78
C VAL A 273 18.01 4.55 -13.40
N LYS A 274 19.01 4.48 -12.51
CA LYS A 274 18.85 4.09 -11.10
C LYS A 274 19.23 5.27 -10.21
N MET A 275 18.31 5.69 -9.36
CA MET A 275 18.49 6.85 -8.49
C MET A 275 18.28 6.47 -7.03
N ALA A 276 19.28 6.73 -6.19
CA ALA A 276 19.13 6.75 -4.74
C ALA A 276 19.05 8.21 -4.28
N VAL A 277 17.81 8.68 -4.09
CA VAL A 277 17.49 10.09 -3.89
C VAL A 277 17.62 10.44 -2.41
N ASP A 278 18.39 11.46 -2.07
CA ASP A 278 18.27 12.14 -0.77
C ASP A 278 17.23 13.27 -0.89
N ARG A 279 17.47 14.19 -1.83
CA ARG A 279 16.57 15.30 -2.16
C ARG A 279 16.73 15.72 -3.60
N LEU A 280 15.63 15.82 -4.35
CA LEU A 280 15.60 16.33 -5.72
C LEU A 280 14.68 17.55 -5.78
N GLN A 281 15.21 18.75 -6.03
CA GLN A 281 14.43 19.99 -6.01
C GLN A 281 14.58 20.79 -7.31
N GLY A 282 13.47 20.96 -8.03
CA GLY A 282 13.39 21.74 -9.27
C GLY A 282 12.23 22.74 -9.23
N LYS A 283 12.51 23.99 -8.89
CA LYS A 283 11.49 25.05 -8.66
C LYS A 283 10.57 25.34 -9.87
N GLN A 284 11.02 25.02 -11.08
CA GLN A 284 10.36 25.24 -12.37
C GLN A 284 10.14 23.92 -13.13
N GLY A 285 10.15 22.81 -12.41
CA GLY A 285 9.79 21.49 -12.93
C GLY A 285 10.95 20.50 -12.95
N ILE A 286 10.58 19.23 -13.00
CA ILE A 286 11.49 18.10 -13.07
C ILE A 286 11.04 17.19 -14.21
N GLU A 287 11.94 16.85 -15.12
CA GLU A 287 11.72 15.88 -16.19
C GLU A 287 12.79 14.80 -16.13
N ILE A 288 12.37 13.54 -15.99
CA ILE A 288 13.25 12.37 -16.04
C ILE A 288 12.71 11.42 -17.10
N ALA A 289 13.52 11.09 -18.11
CA ALA A 289 13.16 10.20 -19.19
C ALA A 289 14.24 9.13 -19.39
N SER A 290 13.83 7.86 -19.37
CA SER A 290 14.71 6.71 -19.61
C SER A 290 14.23 5.91 -20.82
N ALA A 291 15.12 5.67 -21.77
CA ALA A 291 14.93 4.71 -22.86
C ALA A 291 15.02 3.24 -22.40
N GLY A 292 15.47 2.98 -21.18
CA GLY A 292 15.37 1.69 -20.50
C GLY A 292 14.39 1.74 -19.32
N ALA A 293 14.71 1.04 -18.24
CA ALA A 293 13.96 1.10 -16.98
C ALA A 293 14.26 2.40 -16.19
N LEU A 294 13.38 2.78 -15.26
CA LEU A 294 13.60 3.87 -14.30
C LEU A 294 13.36 3.35 -12.88
N GLY A 295 14.41 3.27 -12.06
CA GLY A 295 14.33 2.96 -10.64
C GLY A 295 14.69 4.17 -9.82
N MET A 296 13.81 4.59 -8.91
CA MET A 296 14.08 5.67 -7.95
C MET A 296 13.71 5.18 -6.55
N ASN A 297 14.64 5.29 -5.60
CA ASN A 297 14.40 4.93 -4.21
C ASN A 297 14.96 5.97 -3.26
N ALA A 298 14.40 6.07 -2.06
CA ALA A 298 15.02 6.87 -1.01
C ALA A 298 16.45 6.39 -0.71
N LEU A 299 17.36 7.33 -0.46
CA LEU A 299 18.72 7.05 -0.08
C LEU A 299 18.75 6.38 1.29
N PHE A 300 19.40 5.23 1.35
CA PHE A 300 19.62 4.50 2.59
C PHE A 300 20.91 4.99 3.26
N LYS A 301 20.83 5.36 4.54
CA LYS A 301 21.99 5.59 5.40
C LYS A 301 22.12 4.38 6.32
N LYS A 302 23.33 3.82 6.35
CA LYS A 302 23.63 2.66 7.20
C LYS A 302 23.32 3.00 8.66
N ASP A 303 22.69 2.06 9.36
CA ASP A 303 22.30 2.16 10.78
C ASP A 303 21.21 3.21 11.11
N GLU A 304 20.59 3.82 10.09
CA GLU A 304 19.43 4.69 10.24
C GLU A 304 18.15 4.01 9.71
N PRO A 305 16.96 4.30 10.29
CA PRO A 305 15.71 3.84 9.72
C PRO A 305 15.50 4.50 8.35
N TYR A 306 14.91 3.75 7.41
CA TYR A 306 14.43 4.30 6.16
C TYR A 306 13.44 5.44 6.43
N VAL A 307 13.57 6.51 5.65
CA VAL A 307 12.66 7.66 5.62
C VAL A 307 12.35 7.99 4.15
N GLN A 308 11.27 8.75 3.93
CA GLN A 308 10.94 9.18 2.58
C GLN A 308 11.97 10.19 2.06
N ALA A 309 12.39 10.03 0.80
CA ALA A 309 13.20 11.04 0.11
C ALA A 309 12.32 12.00 -0.68
N SER A 310 12.71 13.28 -0.70
CA SER A 310 11.91 14.35 -1.31
C SER A 310 12.23 14.50 -2.80
N VAL A 311 11.20 14.52 -3.65
CA VAL A 311 11.26 14.91 -5.06
C VAL A 311 10.25 16.02 -5.28
N ASP A 312 10.73 17.26 -5.31
CA ASP A 312 9.91 18.46 -5.23
C ASP A 312 10.06 19.35 -6.47
N ALA A 313 9.02 19.36 -7.31
CA ALA A 313 8.87 20.24 -8.46
C ALA A 313 8.17 21.58 -8.13
N GLY A 314 7.89 21.85 -6.85
CA GLY A 314 7.15 23.02 -6.40
C GLY A 314 5.73 23.06 -6.98
N THR A 315 5.38 24.16 -7.64
CA THR A 315 4.10 24.31 -8.36
C THR A 315 4.18 23.91 -9.84
N ALA A 316 5.37 23.56 -10.33
CA ALA A 316 5.60 23.13 -11.71
C ALA A 316 5.49 21.61 -11.85
N ASP A 317 5.48 21.12 -13.09
CA ASP A 317 5.24 19.71 -13.36
C ASP A 317 6.42 18.81 -12.96
N LEU A 318 6.08 17.63 -12.44
CA LEU A 318 6.98 16.48 -12.30
C LEU A 318 6.62 15.45 -13.37
N LYS A 319 7.53 15.22 -14.31
CA LYS A 319 7.35 14.28 -15.43
C LYS A 319 8.37 13.16 -15.34
N LEU A 320 7.89 11.94 -15.20
CA LEU A 320 8.70 10.73 -15.17
C LEU A 320 8.30 9.83 -16.34
N SER A 321 9.26 9.37 -17.13
CA SER A 321 8.99 8.46 -18.24
C SER A 321 10.03 7.34 -18.37
N SER A 322 9.55 6.15 -18.70
CA SER A 322 10.35 4.94 -18.87
C SER A 322 9.85 4.13 -20.07
N ALA A 323 10.74 3.72 -20.95
CA ALA A 323 10.41 2.77 -22.01
C ALA A 323 10.39 1.30 -21.51
N GLY A 324 11.03 1.03 -20.37
CA GLY A 324 10.95 -0.22 -19.63
C GLY A 324 10.01 -0.12 -18.42
N ASP A 325 10.31 -0.87 -17.38
CA ASP A 325 9.59 -0.78 -16.10
C ASP A 325 9.97 0.50 -15.34
N MET A 326 9.09 0.93 -14.44
CA MET A 326 9.32 2.04 -13.52
C MET A 326 9.04 1.58 -12.08
N GLN A 327 10.01 1.76 -11.19
CA GLN A 327 9.88 1.45 -9.76
C GLN A 327 10.23 2.68 -8.91
N LEU A 328 9.29 3.08 -8.05
CA LEU A 328 9.41 4.20 -7.13
C LEU A 328 9.26 3.68 -5.69
N THR A 329 10.28 3.87 -4.85
CA THR A 329 10.33 3.26 -3.51
C THR A 329 10.57 4.31 -2.43
N SER A 330 9.61 4.45 -1.52
CA SER A 330 9.69 5.37 -0.37
C SER A 330 9.98 6.83 -0.75
N LEU A 331 9.30 7.37 -1.78
CA LEU A 331 9.49 8.74 -2.23
C LEU A 331 8.32 9.65 -1.85
N ALA A 332 8.61 10.90 -1.54
CA ALA A 332 7.65 12.00 -1.41
C ALA A 332 7.73 12.89 -2.66
N LEU A 333 6.81 12.67 -3.61
CA LEU A 333 6.71 13.38 -4.88
C LEU A 333 5.74 14.57 -4.74
N THR A 334 6.20 15.77 -5.04
CA THR A 334 5.39 17.00 -5.07
C THR A 334 5.53 17.75 -6.39
N GLY A 335 4.43 18.33 -6.88
CA GLY A 335 4.41 19.09 -8.13
C GLY A 335 3.04 19.66 -8.49
N GLY A 336 2.98 20.44 -9.58
CA GLY A 336 1.77 20.98 -10.19
C GLY A 336 0.91 19.91 -10.86
N LEU A 337 1.45 19.30 -11.90
CA LEU A 337 1.02 18.01 -12.44
C LEU A 337 2.08 16.98 -12.08
N ILE A 338 1.67 15.81 -11.60
CA ILE A 338 2.56 14.64 -11.50
C ILE A 338 2.16 13.65 -12.59
N ASP A 339 3.05 13.40 -13.53
CA ASP A 339 2.82 12.53 -14.69
C ASP A 339 3.91 11.47 -14.78
N ALA A 340 3.58 10.23 -14.40
CA ALA A 340 4.51 9.10 -14.42
C ALA A 340 4.05 8.07 -15.46
N ARG A 341 4.85 7.85 -16.51
CA ARG A 341 4.50 6.99 -17.65
C ARG A 341 5.54 5.90 -17.89
N SER A 342 5.12 4.66 -17.72
CA SER A 342 5.89 3.45 -17.97
C SER A 342 5.30 2.69 -19.15
N ARG A 343 6.12 2.40 -20.16
CA ARG A 343 5.78 1.43 -21.21
C ARG A 343 5.87 -0.02 -20.72
N GLY A 344 6.50 -0.25 -19.57
CA GLY A 344 6.46 -1.49 -18.81
C GLY A 344 5.41 -1.47 -17.69
N ARG A 345 5.78 -2.06 -16.56
CA ARG A 345 5.03 -1.98 -15.29
C ARG A 345 5.39 -0.69 -14.56
N LEU A 346 4.43 -0.10 -13.85
CA LEU A 346 4.66 1.00 -12.91
C LEU A 346 4.43 0.47 -11.48
N LYS A 347 5.46 0.48 -10.65
CA LYS A 347 5.42 -0.03 -9.27
C LYS A 347 5.75 1.06 -8.26
N PHE A 348 4.87 1.25 -7.29
CA PHE A 348 5.12 2.00 -6.06
C PHE A 348 5.37 1.01 -4.93
N ASP A 349 6.60 0.97 -4.42
CA ASP A 349 7.06 0.03 -3.40
C ASP A 349 7.40 0.75 -2.09
N ALA A 350 7.58 0.00 -1.02
CA ALA A 350 7.88 0.53 0.31
C ALA A 350 9.10 -0.15 0.92
N PHE A 351 10.02 0.62 1.51
CA PHE A 351 11.03 0.07 2.39
C PHE A 351 10.42 -0.43 3.70
N SER A 352 11.10 -1.39 4.33
CA SER A 352 10.69 -2.00 5.59
C SER A 352 11.75 -1.75 6.65
N ASN A 353 11.35 -1.13 7.76
CA ASN A 353 12.16 -0.90 8.95
C ASN A 353 11.87 -2.00 9.96
N SER A 354 12.90 -2.77 10.32
CA SER A 354 12.82 -3.76 11.40
C SER A 354 13.58 -3.27 12.62
N LYS A 355 12.92 -3.23 13.78
CA LYS A 355 13.51 -2.81 15.06
C LYS A 355 13.29 -3.89 16.11
N THR A 356 14.36 -4.27 16.80
CA THR A 356 14.29 -5.12 17.99
C THR A 356 14.78 -4.34 19.20
N THR A 357 13.93 -4.19 20.21
CA THR A 357 14.28 -3.57 21.50
C THR A 357 14.32 -4.66 22.56
N ARG A 358 15.38 -4.68 23.38
CA ARG A 358 15.49 -5.54 24.56
C ARG A 358 15.73 -4.67 25.79
N ARG A 359 14.91 -4.86 26.81
CA ARG A 359 14.97 -4.07 28.05
C ARG A 359 14.35 -4.85 29.20
N ASP A 360 14.63 -4.41 30.41
CA ASP A 360 13.87 -4.85 31.58
C ASP A 360 12.46 -4.26 31.54
N GLY A 361 11.53 -5.00 32.12
CA GLY A 361 10.16 -4.61 32.36
C GLY A 361 10.09 -3.50 33.40
N THR A 362 9.18 -2.56 33.19
CA THR A 362 9.03 -1.37 34.03
C THR A 362 7.61 -1.28 34.60
N ALA A 363 7.41 -0.42 35.60
CA ALA A 363 6.07 -0.16 36.13
C ALA A 363 5.12 0.48 35.09
N GLU A 364 5.64 1.03 33.99
CA GLU A 364 4.84 1.58 32.89
C GLU A 364 4.30 0.50 31.94
N ASP A 365 4.82 -0.74 32.02
CA ASP A 365 4.34 -1.85 31.21
C ASP A 365 2.99 -2.39 31.71
N THR A 366 1.90 -1.83 31.21
CA THR A 366 0.54 -2.23 31.63
C THR A 366 -0.03 -3.44 30.89
N TRP A 367 0.72 -4.04 29.94
CA TRP A 367 0.22 -5.08 29.04
C TRP A 367 0.49 -6.52 29.53
N TYR A 368 1.27 -6.68 30.59
CA TYR A 368 1.40 -7.93 31.33
C TYR A 368 1.36 -7.67 32.84
N SER A 369 1.18 -8.74 33.61
CA SER A 369 1.25 -8.76 35.07
C SER A 369 2.10 -9.94 35.51
N LEU A 370 2.82 -9.76 36.62
CA LEU A 370 3.61 -10.81 37.25
C LEU A 370 2.88 -11.42 38.45
N ALA A 371 3.12 -12.69 38.72
CA ALA A 371 2.60 -13.34 39.92
C ALA A 371 3.22 -12.72 41.20
N PRO A 372 2.55 -12.81 42.37
CA PRO A 372 3.10 -12.29 43.61
C PRO A 372 4.49 -12.88 43.91
N GLY A 373 5.45 -12.03 44.27
CA GLY A 373 6.83 -12.42 44.57
C GLY A 373 7.76 -12.46 43.35
N GLU A 374 7.22 -12.32 42.14
CA GLU A 374 8.02 -12.23 40.91
C GLU A 374 8.51 -10.80 40.66
N SER A 375 9.76 -10.69 40.23
CA SER A 375 10.42 -9.45 39.81
C SER A 375 11.33 -9.73 38.62
N ASN A 376 11.92 -8.69 38.03
CA ASN A 376 12.89 -8.80 36.95
C ASN A 376 12.34 -9.47 35.68
N ALA A 377 11.22 -8.95 35.17
CA ALA A 377 10.75 -9.31 33.84
C ALA A 377 11.66 -8.70 32.77
N HIS A 378 11.91 -9.46 31.71
CA HIS A 378 12.62 -9.03 30.52
C HIS A 378 11.65 -8.92 29.36
N VAL A 379 11.78 -7.87 28.57
CA VAL A 379 10.91 -7.56 27.43
C VAL A 379 11.72 -7.51 26.14
N THR A 380 11.27 -8.24 25.13
CA THR A 380 11.70 -8.12 23.73
C THR A 380 10.52 -7.59 22.93
N GLU A 381 10.74 -6.51 22.21
CA GLU A 381 9.79 -5.96 21.25
C GLU A 381 10.41 -6.05 19.85
N ASN A 382 9.69 -6.65 18.91
CA ASN A 382 10.06 -6.61 17.50
C ASN A 382 8.98 -5.85 16.73
N GLU A 383 9.41 -4.94 15.88
CA GLU A 383 8.52 -4.10 15.08
C GLU A 383 9.01 -4.08 13.64
N VAL A 384 8.10 -4.31 12.70
CA VAL A 384 8.30 -4.14 11.26
C VAL A 384 7.32 -3.07 10.79
N THR A 385 7.85 -1.93 10.35
CA THR A 385 7.06 -0.82 9.78
C THR A 385 7.46 -0.55 8.35
N HIS A 386 6.50 -0.14 7.52
CA HIS A 386 6.77 0.21 6.14
C HIS A 386 6.80 1.74 5.94
N VAL A 387 7.66 2.17 5.02
CA VAL A 387 7.79 3.56 4.59
C VAL A 387 7.31 3.62 3.15
N GLY A 388 6.03 3.92 2.97
CA GLY A 388 5.42 4.01 1.65
C GLY A 388 5.79 5.26 0.87
N ASN A 389 5.13 5.46 -0.27
CA ASN A 389 5.28 6.68 -1.08
C ASN A 389 4.20 7.71 -0.72
N SER A 390 4.48 8.98 -1.01
CA SER A 390 3.51 10.07 -1.02
C SER A 390 3.58 10.77 -2.37
N VAL A 391 2.45 10.92 -3.05
CA VAL A 391 2.32 11.55 -4.37
C VAL A 391 1.30 12.66 -4.26
N VAL A 392 1.76 13.90 -4.08
CA VAL A 392 0.89 15.03 -3.77
C VAL A 392 1.03 16.09 -4.84
N SER A 393 -0.03 16.24 -5.62
CA SER A 393 -0.13 17.21 -6.70
C SER A 393 -0.97 18.41 -6.27
N THR A 394 -0.67 19.61 -6.76
CA THR A 394 -1.54 20.77 -6.58
C THR A 394 -2.72 20.81 -7.57
N ALA A 395 -2.69 19.98 -8.62
CA ALA A 395 -3.77 19.85 -9.61
C ALA A 395 -4.14 18.39 -9.88
N ARG A 396 -3.33 17.68 -10.71
CA ARG A 396 -3.64 16.34 -11.20
C ARG A 396 -2.51 15.34 -10.98
N VAL A 397 -2.87 14.08 -10.82
CA VAL A 397 -1.94 12.94 -10.85
C VAL A 397 -2.33 12.03 -12.01
N ARG A 398 -1.39 11.77 -12.92
CA ARG A 398 -1.53 10.80 -14.01
C ARG A 398 -0.48 9.72 -13.85
N LEU A 399 -0.92 8.46 -13.78
CA LEU A 399 -0.06 7.29 -13.69
C LEU A 399 -0.40 6.34 -14.83
N ASP A 400 0.59 5.99 -15.65
CA ASP A 400 0.41 5.13 -16.83
C ASP A 400 1.39 3.96 -16.74
N GLY A 401 0.86 2.74 -16.65
CA GLY A 401 1.64 1.50 -16.61
C GLY A 401 1.11 0.55 -17.68
N SER A 402 1.74 0.56 -18.85
CA SER A 402 1.23 -0.19 -20.02
C SER A 402 1.07 -1.69 -19.76
N LYS A 403 1.92 -2.30 -18.92
CA LYS A 403 1.83 -3.72 -18.52
C LYS A 403 1.16 -3.96 -17.16
N GLY A 404 0.72 -2.90 -16.48
CA GLY A 404 0.07 -2.95 -15.17
C GLY A 404 0.63 -1.92 -14.19
N ILE A 405 -0.15 -1.65 -13.14
CA ILE A 405 0.22 -0.73 -12.07
C ILE A 405 0.14 -1.51 -10.74
N GLU A 406 1.19 -1.44 -9.93
CA GLU A 406 1.27 -2.01 -8.59
C GLU A 406 1.51 -0.91 -7.56
N ILE A 407 0.66 -0.81 -6.54
CA ILE A 407 0.73 0.24 -5.52
C ILE A 407 0.58 -0.36 -4.13
N ALA A 408 1.60 -0.14 -3.31
CA ALA A 408 1.66 -0.61 -1.93
C ALA A 408 1.92 0.58 -0.98
N ALA A 409 1.15 0.64 0.12
CA ALA A 409 1.29 1.63 1.19
C ALA A 409 1.45 3.09 0.73
N THR A 410 0.83 3.49 -0.37
CA THR A 410 1.10 4.80 -0.99
C THR A 410 -0.07 5.77 -0.79
N TYR A 411 0.24 7.00 -0.39
CA TYR A 411 -0.71 8.11 -0.38
C TYR A 411 -0.66 8.86 -1.71
N ILE A 412 -1.81 9.07 -2.35
CA ILE A 412 -1.92 9.81 -3.63
C ILE A 412 -2.99 10.89 -3.48
N GLU A 413 -2.65 12.13 -3.78
CA GLU A 413 -3.58 13.26 -3.77
C GLU A 413 -3.47 14.09 -5.06
N GLY A 414 -4.59 14.18 -5.78
CA GLY A 414 -4.77 15.04 -6.95
C GLY A 414 -6.11 15.78 -6.85
N PRO A 415 -6.14 17.04 -6.37
CA PRO A 415 -7.37 17.73 -6.02
C PRO A 415 -8.35 17.91 -7.20
N GLU A 416 -7.87 17.96 -8.44
CA GLU A 416 -8.71 17.96 -9.65
C GLU A 416 -9.01 16.54 -10.13
N SER A 417 -7.95 15.73 -10.36
CA SER A 417 -8.10 14.33 -10.75
C SER A 417 -6.92 13.44 -10.36
N VAL A 418 -7.22 12.17 -10.17
CA VAL A 418 -6.25 11.07 -10.13
C VAL A 418 -6.63 10.05 -11.20
N ASP A 419 -5.78 9.93 -12.22
CA ASP A 419 -6.05 9.11 -13.40
C ASP A 419 -4.99 8.03 -13.57
N LEU A 420 -5.38 6.76 -13.40
CA LEU A 420 -4.53 5.59 -13.60
C LEU A 420 -4.91 4.89 -14.91
N TYR A 421 -3.92 4.56 -15.72
CA TYR A 421 -4.11 3.90 -17.02
C TYR A 421 -3.23 2.66 -17.15
N THR A 422 -3.80 1.61 -17.75
CA THR A 422 -3.08 0.39 -18.13
C THR A 422 -3.38 0.02 -19.58
N GLY A 423 -2.44 -0.66 -20.23
CA GLY A 423 -2.62 -1.17 -21.58
C GLY A 423 -3.60 -2.35 -21.63
N GLY A 424 -4.24 -2.56 -22.79
CA GLY A 424 -5.30 -3.57 -22.98
C GLY A 424 -4.89 -5.04 -22.80
N GLY A 425 -3.58 -5.33 -22.64
CA GLY A 425 -3.05 -6.67 -22.34
C GLY A 425 -2.21 -6.76 -21.05
N GLY A 426 -2.19 -5.72 -20.23
CA GLY A 426 -1.45 -5.69 -18.95
C GLY A 426 -2.23 -6.30 -17.78
N ALA A 427 -1.54 -6.56 -16.66
CA ALA A 427 -2.09 -7.19 -15.44
C ALA A 427 -3.17 -6.37 -14.70
N GLY A 428 -3.55 -5.19 -15.22
CA GLY A 428 -4.48 -4.27 -14.56
C GLY A 428 -3.84 -3.51 -13.41
N LEU A 429 -4.68 -3.05 -12.46
CA LEU A 429 -4.26 -2.40 -11.22
C LEU A 429 -4.13 -3.43 -10.08
N HIS A 430 -3.07 -3.35 -9.28
CA HIS A 430 -2.97 -4.01 -7.99
C HIS A 430 -2.66 -2.96 -6.94
N ALA A 431 -3.68 -2.44 -6.26
CA ALA A 431 -3.51 -1.46 -5.19
C ALA A 431 -3.96 -2.05 -3.86
N GLY A 432 -3.10 -2.00 -2.85
CA GLY A 432 -3.46 -2.58 -1.56
C GLY A 432 -2.70 -2.04 -0.38
N ALA A 433 -3.02 -2.59 0.78
CA ALA A 433 -2.32 -2.34 2.01
C ALA A 433 -1.08 -3.23 2.15
N VAL A 434 -0.06 -2.71 2.83
CA VAL A 434 1.06 -3.50 3.36
C VAL A 434 0.82 -3.75 4.84
N VAL A 435 1.35 -4.83 5.40
CA VAL A 435 1.12 -5.23 6.79
C VAL A 435 2.33 -4.90 7.66
N ASP A 436 2.16 -3.90 8.52
CA ASP A 436 3.06 -3.66 9.64
C ASP A 436 2.85 -4.73 10.72
N GLN A 437 3.93 -5.16 11.35
CA GLN A 437 3.91 -6.25 12.32
C GLN A 437 4.57 -5.81 13.62
N GLY A 438 3.92 -6.10 14.75
CA GLY A 438 4.48 -5.85 16.06
C GLY A 438 4.36 -7.09 16.93
N SER A 439 5.45 -7.48 17.58
CA SER A 439 5.47 -8.53 18.60
C SER A 439 6.07 -8.01 19.88
N ARG A 440 5.48 -8.36 21.01
CA ARG A 440 6.05 -8.12 22.34
C ARG A 440 6.09 -9.44 23.08
N THR A 441 7.24 -9.77 23.66
CA THR A 441 7.41 -10.96 24.48
C THR A 441 7.99 -10.54 25.81
N VAL A 442 7.37 -10.97 26.89
CA VAL A 442 7.87 -10.83 28.25
C VAL A 442 8.28 -12.20 28.78
N TRP A 443 9.39 -12.27 29.51
CA TRP A 443 9.79 -13.48 30.22
C TRP A 443 10.49 -13.16 31.55
N LEU A 444 10.56 -14.15 32.44
CA LEU A 444 11.32 -14.08 33.70
C LEU A 444 12.63 -14.86 33.59
N ASP A 445 13.55 -14.62 34.53
CA ASP A 445 14.77 -15.42 34.67
C ASP A 445 14.44 -16.86 35.15
N GLY A 446 14.72 -17.87 34.32
CA GLY A 446 14.31 -19.26 34.55
C GLY A 446 14.43 -20.13 33.29
N SER A 447 14.31 -21.46 33.41
CA SER A 447 14.74 -22.49 32.43
C SER A 447 14.00 -22.56 31.07
N GLY A 448 13.38 -21.47 30.60
CA GLY A 448 12.82 -21.39 29.25
C GLY A 448 11.47 -22.11 29.06
N ALA A 449 10.78 -22.44 30.16
CA ALA A 449 9.46 -23.04 30.13
C ALA A 449 8.38 -22.04 29.69
N GLY A 450 7.30 -22.53 29.04
CA GLY A 450 6.21 -21.68 28.56
C GLY A 450 5.45 -20.92 29.66
N GLU A 451 5.52 -21.34 30.92
CA GLU A 451 4.86 -20.72 32.08
C GLU A 451 5.50 -19.39 32.54
N GLU A 452 6.72 -19.14 32.08
CA GLU A 452 7.51 -17.94 32.39
C GLU A 452 7.45 -16.90 31.27
N ARG A 453 6.71 -17.17 30.19
CA ARG A 453 6.69 -16.35 28.98
C ARG A 453 5.27 -15.98 28.58
N ALA A 454 5.09 -14.74 28.14
CA ALA A 454 3.87 -14.29 27.49
C ALA A 454 4.20 -13.43 26.27
N SER A 455 3.43 -13.56 25.21
CA SER A 455 3.66 -12.86 23.95
C SER A 455 2.38 -12.36 23.32
N VAL A 456 2.47 -11.20 22.67
CA VAL A 456 1.41 -10.60 21.85
C VAL A 456 1.98 -10.31 20.47
N TYR A 457 1.23 -10.63 19.43
CA TYR A 457 1.53 -10.30 18.05
C TYR A 457 0.33 -9.56 17.43
N VAL A 458 0.60 -8.49 16.69
CA VAL A 458 -0.42 -7.66 16.05
C VAL A 458 0.03 -7.30 14.65
N GLU A 459 -0.85 -7.51 13.68
CA GLU A 459 -0.74 -6.96 12.33
C GLU A 459 -1.57 -5.68 12.20
N ARG A 460 -1.04 -4.69 11.47
CA ARG A 460 -1.74 -3.43 11.14
C ARG A 460 -1.58 -3.15 9.65
N ALA A 461 -2.66 -2.75 8.99
CA ALA A 461 -2.63 -2.36 7.60
C ALA A 461 -2.12 -0.92 7.44
N GLN A 462 -1.13 -0.72 6.57
CA GLN A 462 -0.85 0.55 5.92
C GLN A 462 -1.50 0.56 4.54
N SER A 463 -2.72 1.09 4.48
CA SER A 463 -3.51 1.17 3.25
C SER A 463 -2.90 2.12 2.23
N THR A 464 -2.89 1.70 0.96
CA THR A 464 -2.86 2.66 -0.15
C THR A 464 -4.10 3.54 -0.07
N HIS A 465 -3.90 4.86 -0.06
CA HIS A 465 -4.96 5.86 0.03
C HIS A 465 -4.90 6.80 -1.18
N ILE A 466 -5.95 6.75 -2.00
CA ILE A 466 -6.09 7.61 -3.19
C ILE A 466 -7.18 8.63 -2.92
N LYS A 467 -6.82 9.91 -3.04
CA LYS A 467 -7.73 11.05 -2.84
C LYS A 467 -7.71 11.96 -4.06
N GLY A 468 -8.88 12.39 -4.53
CA GLY A 468 -8.92 13.35 -5.61
C GLY A 468 -10.27 13.99 -5.87
N GLY A 469 -10.29 14.89 -6.86
CA GLY A 469 -11.54 15.48 -7.37
C GLY A 469 -12.35 14.41 -8.08
N SER A 470 -11.93 14.05 -9.29
CA SER A 470 -12.36 12.83 -9.99
C SER A 470 -11.30 11.74 -9.89
N ILE A 471 -11.70 10.48 -9.87
CA ILE A 471 -10.74 9.35 -9.84
C ILE A 471 -11.13 8.37 -10.93
N SER A 472 -10.17 8.05 -11.81
CA SER A 472 -10.30 7.02 -12.86
C SER A 472 -9.28 5.92 -12.60
N LEU A 473 -9.75 4.68 -12.41
CA LEU A 473 -8.89 3.51 -12.15
C LEU A 473 -9.19 2.43 -13.18
N PRO A 474 -8.17 1.69 -13.67
CA PRO A 474 -8.41 0.54 -14.53
C PRO A 474 -8.93 -0.66 -13.71
N ASN A 475 -9.45 -1.67 -14.40
CA ASN A 475 -9.81 -2.95 -13.79
C ASN A 475 -8.59 -3.58 -13.08
N GLY A 476 -8.86 -4.33 -12.00
CA GLY A 476 -7.80 -4.99 -11.24
C GLY A 476 -8.22 -5.35 -9.82
N THR A 477 -7.24 -5.48 -8.93
CA THR A 477 -7.41 -5.82 -7.51
C THR A 477 -7.21 -4.60 -6.61
N LEU A 478 -8.19 -4.34 -5.75
CA LEU A 478 -8.12 -3.43 -4.62
C LEU A 478 -8.20 -4.24 -3.32
N ASN A 479 -7.16 -4.23 -2.49
CA ASN A 479 -7.10 -5.06 -1.28
C ASN A 479 -6.75 -4.25 -0.02
N GLY A 480 -7.71 -4.05 0.88
CA GLY A 480 -7.57 -3.16 2.03
C GLY A 480 -7.23 -1.71 1.68
N ALA A 481 -7.61 -1.25 0.48
CA ALA A 481 -7.31 0.11 -0.01
C ALA A 481 -8.36 1.13 0.43
N LYS A 482 -8.00 2.41 0.42
CA LYS A 482 -8.91 3.53 0.71
C LYS A 482 -8.95 4.49 -0.48
N ILE A 483 -10.15 4.86 -0.94
CA ILE A 483 -10.34 5.69 -2.12
C ILE A 483 -11.43 6.73 -1.83
N ASP A 484 -11.07 8.02 -1.84
CA ASP A 484 -11.97 9.13 -1.51
C ASP A 484 -11.99 10.16 -2.64
N ALA A 485 -13.15 10.34 -3.29
CA ALA A 485 -13.35 11.38 -4.29
C ALA A 485 -14.36 12.45 -3.83
N THR A 486 -14.03 13.73 -4.04
CA THR A 486 -15.00 14.84 -3.88
C THR A 486 -15.97 14.94 -5.07
N GLY A 487 -15.63 14.31 -6.20
CA GLY A 487 -16.45 14.14 -7.39
C GLY A 487 -16.88 12.69 -7.58
N SER A 488 -16.66 12.17 -8.79
CA SER A 488 -17.02 10.80 -9.19
C SER A 488 -15.78 9.90 -9.21
N ILE A 489 -16.02 8.60 -8.99
CA ILE A 489 -15.04 7.52 -9.15
C ILE A 489 -15.52 6.62 -10.28
N ASP A 490 -14.66 6.37 -11.26
CA ASP A 490 -14.86 5.36 -12.30
C ASP A 490 -13.77 4.29 -12.19
N ILE A 491 -14.18 3.05 -11.94
CA ILE A 491 -13.30 1.88 -11.92
C ILE A 491 -13.67 1.05 -13.13
N GLY A 492 -12.86 1.09 -14.17
CA GLY A 492 -13.18 0.53 -15.48
C GLY A 492 -12.03 0.72 -16.46
N GLY A 493 -11.98 -0.08 -17.53
CA GLY A 493 -10.99 0.15 -18.57
C GLY A 493 -11.00 -0.90 -19.67
N LYS A 494 -10.16 -0.69 -20.69
CA LYS A 494 -10.00 -1.59 -21.85
C LYS A 494 -9.31 -2.93 -21.52
N SER A 495 -8.83 -3.11 -20.28
CA SER A 495 -8.19 -4.36 -19.88
C SER A 495 -9.25 -5.43 -19.60
N PHE A 496 -9.11 -6.60 -20.24
CA PHE A 496 -10.02 -7.76 -20.19
C PHE A 496 -10.09 -8.48 -18.81
N GLY A 497 -9.64 -7.83 -17.73
CA GLY A 497 -9.52 -8.41 -16.39
C GLY A 497 -10.79 -8.34 -15.54
N ALA A 498 -10.85 -9.18 -14.51
CA ALA A 498 -11.84 -9.09 -13.44
C ALA A 498 -11.54 -7.89 -12.51
N THR A 499 -12.59 -7.34 -11.90
CA THR A 499 -12.48 -6.29 -10.88
C THR A 499 -12.70 -6.92 -9.51
N LEU A 500 -11.65 -6.98 -8.69
CA LEU A 500 -11.64 -7.62 -7.37
C LEU A 500 -11.49 -6.54 -6.30
N ILE A 501 -12.50 -6.33 -5.47
CA ILE A 501 -12.51 -5.38 -4.36
C ILE A 501 -12.64 -6.19 -3.08
N ARG A 502 -11.54 -6.31 -2.33
CA ARG A 502 -11.41 -7.26 -1.21
C ARG A 502 -10.95 -6.56 0.06
N GLY A 503 -11.44 -6.97 1.22
CA GLY A 503 -10.77 -6.62 2.47
C GLY A 503 -9.49 -7.44 2.65
N LEU A 504 -8.55 -6.86 3.39
CA LEU A 504 -7.27 -7.47 3.74
C LEU A 504 -7.42 -8.24 5.06
N ASP A 505 -7.07 -9.52 5.06
CA ASP A 505 -6.97 -10.33 6.27
C ASP A 505 -5.79 -9.87 7.13
N LEU A 506 -6.03 -9.69 8.42
CA LEU A 506 -5.06 -9.35 9.46
C LEU A 506 -5.25 -10.27 10.65
N LYS A 507 -4.19 -10.51 11.40
CA LYS A 507 -4.26 -11.31 12.64
C LYS A 507 -3.72 -10.59 13.86
N ARG A 508 -4.28 -10.97 15.01
CA ARG A 508 -3.76 -10.65 16.33
C ARG A 508 -3.70 -11.92 17.15
N THR A 509 -2.53 -12.24 17.69
CA THR A 509 -2.35 -13.38 18.59
C THR A 509 -1.88 -12.96 19.97
N ALA A 510 -2.27 -13.74 20.97
CA ALA A 510 -1.82 -13.63 22.33
C ALA A 510 -1.55 -15.06 22.84
N THR A 511 -0.34 -15.32 23.32
CA THR A 511 0.10 -16.64 23.75
C THR A 511 0.80 -16.55 25.11
N GLN A 512 0.47 -17.46 26.02
CA GLN A 512 1.05 -17.57 27.36
C GLN A 512 0.99 -19.02 27.86
N GLY A 513 1.78 -19.37 28.88
CA GLY A 513 1.89 -20.76 29.36
C GLY A 513 0.57 -21.42 29.80
N ASN A 514 0.52 -22.76 29.70
CA ASN A 514 -0.63 -23.57 30.07
C ASN A 514 -0.44 -24.17 31.47
N GLY A 515 -0.56 -23.37 32.54
CA GLY A 515 -0.24 -23.83 33.91
C GLY A 515 -0.34 -22.75 34.98
N THR A 516 0.39 -22.90 36.09
CA THR A 516 0.54 -21.88 37.13
C THR A 516 1.41 -20.74 36.58
N ARG A 517 0.78 -19.71 36.04
CA ARG A 517 1.46 -18.65 35.28
C ARG A 517 2.21 -17.70 36.21
N ARG A 518 3.53 -17.58 36.01
CA ARG A 518 4.35 -16.54 36.65
C ARG A 518 4.23 -15.20 35.93
N VAL A 519 3.88 -15.23 34.63
CA VAL A 519 3.60 -14.06 33.80
C VAL A 519 2.26 -14.23 33.08
N SER A 520 1.42 -13.19 33.10
CA SER A 520 0.10 -13.20 32.43
C SER A 520 -0.10 -11.92 31.63
N LEU A 521 -0.81 -12.00 30.50
CA LEU A 521 -1.18 -10.83 29.70
C LEU A 521 -2.34 -10.07 30.34
N THR A 522 -2.23 -8.74 30.44
CA THR A 522 -3.28 -7.89 31.00
C THR A 522 -4.53 -7.93 30.13
N GLY A 523 -5.69 -8.08 30.76
CA GLY A 523 -6.97 -8.21 30.05
C GLY A 523 -7.17 -9.56 29.35
N SER A 524 -6.20 -10.48 29.44
CA SER A 524 -6.50 -11.89 29.21
C SER A 524 -7.32 -12.40 30.39
N ARG A 525 -8.32 -13.25 30.12
CA ARG A 525 -8.94 -14.02 31.20
C ARG A 525 -7.86 -14.98 31.71
N ALA A 526 -7.89 -15.33 33.01
CA ALA A 526 -6.85 -16.11 33.72
C ALA A 526 -6.52 -17.51 33.15
N HIS A 527 -7.00 -17.81 31.95
CA HIS A 527 -7.34 -19.11 31.44
C HIS A 527 -6.93 -19.28 29.98
N GLU A 528 -6.86 -18.24 29.15
CA GLU A 528 -6.56 -18.41 27.71
C GLU A 528 -5.06 -18.64 27.49
N ALA A 529 -4.67 -19.84 27.04
CA ALA A 529 -3.27 -20.15 26.72
C ALA A 529 -2.88 -19.58 25.36
N HIS A 530 -3.80 -19.64 24.40
CA HIS A 530 -3.65 -19.03 23.10
C HIS A 530 -4.97 -18.39 22.66
N ARG A 531 -4.89 -17.18 22.12
CA ARG A 531 -5.99 -16.48 21.44
C ARG A 531 -5.48 -15.98 20.10
N GLU A 532 -6.18 -16.30 19.03
CA GLU A 532 -5.94 -15.75 17.70
C GLU A 532 -7.24 -15.14 17.17
N ASN A 533 -7.18 -13.89 16.75
CA ASN A 533 -8.27 -13.22 16.05
C ASN A 533 -7.79 -12.88 14.65
N ALA A 534 -8.38 -13.48 13.64
CA ALA A 534 -8.26 -13.10 12.24
C ALA A 534 -9.45 -12.21 11.86
N PHE A 535 -9.17 -10.97 11.46
CA PHE A 535 -10.15 -9.94 11.15
C PHE A 535 -9.82 -9.27 9.81
N GLN A 536 -10.77 -8.54 9.23
CA GLN A 536 -10.57 -7.90 7.92
C GLN A 536 -10.49 -6.38 8.01
N GLN A 537 -9.43 -5.81 7.44
CA GLN A 537 -9.40 -4.39 7.05
C GLN A 537 -10.16 -4.22 5.74
N GLN A 538 -11.35 -3.64 5.80
CA GLN A 538 -12.21 -3.47 4.62
C GLN A 538 -11.57 -2.52 3.60
N THR A 539 -11.74 -2.82 2.31
CA THR A 539 -11.52 -1.81 1.27
C THR A 539 -12.64 -0.77 1.33
N GLU A 540 -12.29 0.51 1.35
CA GLU A 540 -13.22 1.63 1.45
C GLU A 540 -13.18 2.47 0.17
N ILE A 541 -14.33 2.66 -0.48
CA ILE A 541 -14.46 3.49 -1.68
C ILE A 541 -15.62 4.45 -1.48
N LYS A 542 -15.33 5.75 -1.54
CA LYS A 542 -16.30 6.81 -1.27
C LYS A 542 -16.24 7.89 -2.35
N ALA A 543 -17.31 8.00 -3.13
CA ALA A 543 -17.56 9.11 -4.03
C ALA A 543 -18.61 10.05 -3.44
N GLN A 544 -18.44 11.36 -3.55
CA GLN A 544 -19.53 12.29 -3.23
C GLN A 544 -20.60 12.37 -4.34
N ARG A 545 -20.22 12.04 -5.58
CA ARG A 545 -21.11 11.96 -6.75
C ARG A 545 -21.29 10.51 -7.19
N ASP A 546 -20.89 10.14 -8.40
CA ASP A 546 -21.14 8.80 -8.94
C ASP A 546 -19.98 7.87 -8.62
N LEU A 547 -20.28 6.65 -8.17
CA LEU A 547 -19.35 5.52 -8.11
C LEU A 547 -19.75 4.54 -9.21
N SER A 548 -18.93 4.44 -10.25
CA SER A 548 -19.11 3.50 -11.35
C SER A 548 -18.04 2.41 -11.26
N ILE A 549 -18.46 1.14 -11.32
CA ILE A 549 -17.57 -0.01 -11.28
C ILE A 549 -17.94 -0.93 -12.45
N GLY A 550 -17.03 -1.03 -13.42
CA GLY A 550 -17.08 -1.90 -14.58
C GLY A 550 -16.13 -3.09 -14.45
N GLY A 551 -16.39 -4.14 -15.21
CA GLY A 551 -15.50 -5.29 -15.28
C GLY A 551 -16.09 -6.45 -16.09
N HIS A 552 -15.24 -7.43 -16.37
CA HIS A 552 -15.65 -8.70 -16.95
C HIS A 552 -16.38 -9.55 -15.92
N ASP A 553 -15.70 -9.94 -14.85
CA ASP A 553 -16.36 -10.40 -13.61
C ASP A 553 -16.04 -9.40 -12.51
N ILE A 554 -16.96 -9.26 -11.55
CA ILE A 554 -16.78 -8.35 -10.42
C ILE A 554 -16.97 -9.14 -9.13
N LEU A 555 -15.99 -9.06 -8.24
CA LEU A 555 -16.06 -9.59 -6.89
C LEU A 555 -15.88 -8.45 -5.89
N ILE A 556 -16.86 -8.27 -5.01
CA ILE A 556 -16.81 -7.36 -3.87
C ILE A 556 -16.91 -8.24 -2.61
N ASN A 557 -15.84 -8.33 -1.83
CA ASN A 557 -15.75 -9.16 -0.63
C ASN A 557 -15.19 -8.34 0.54
N GLY A 558 -15.93 -8.23 1.64
CA GLY A 558 -15.48 -7.47 2.81
C GLY A 558 -15.22 -5.98 2.53
N ALA A 559 -15.99 -5.31 1.67
CA ALA A 559 -15.75 -3.91 1.29
C ALA A 559 -16.86 -2.94 1.74
N ARG A 560 -16.54 -1.64 1.81
CA ARG A 560 -17.50 -0.55 2.04
C ARG A 560 -17.49 0.40 0.85
N LEU A 561 -18.59 0.45 0.12
CA LEU A 561 -18.78 1.28 -1.07
C LEU A 561 -19.83 2.35 -0.79
N ALA A 562 -19.54 3.60 -1.13
CA ALA A 562 -20.45 4.72 -0.95
C ALA A 562 -20.42 5.69 -2.15
N GLY A 563 -21.60 6.13 -2.57
CA GLY A 563 -21.78 7.11 -3.65
C GLY A 563 -23.10 7.86 -3.52
N ALA A 564 -23.28 8.93 -4.29
CA ALA A 564 -24.62 9.46 -4.57
C ALA A 564 -25.39 8.49 -5.45
N ASN A 565 -24.84 8.19 -6.63
CA ASN A 565 -25.27 7.03 -7.42
C ASN A 565 -24.18 5.97 -7.36
N VAL A 566 -24.56 4.71 -7.19
CA VAL A 566 -23.64 3.58 -7.26
C VAL A 566 -24.09 2.70 -8.42
N ASN A 567 -23.25 2.57 -9.44
CA ASN A 567 -23.51 1.82 -10.66
C ASN A 567 -22.46 0.72 -10.80
N VAL A 568 -22.86 -0.54 -10.66
CA VAL A 568 -21.97 -1.69 -10.87
C VAL A 568 -22.42 -2.44 -12.11
N HIS A 569 -21.55 -2.53 -13.11
CA HIS A 569 -21.83 -3.15 -14.39
C HIS A 569 -20.81 -4.25 -14.71
N SER A 570 -21.25 -5.51 -14.64
CA SER A 570 -20.47 -6.68 -15.05
C SER A 570 -20.91 -7.18 -16.43
N SER A 571 -19.94 -7.62 -17.23
CA SER A 571 -20.21 -8.32 -18.49
C SER A 571 -20.39 -9.83 -18.27
N GLY A 572 -19.94 -10.35 -17.14
CA GLY A 572 -20.14 -11.70 -16.63
C GLY A 572 -20.80 -11.64 -15.26
N ASP A 573 -20.25 -12.35 -14.29
CA ASP A 573 -20.88 -12.46 -12.97
C ASP A 573 -20.53 -11.28 -12.06
N LEU A 574 -21.43 -10.97 -11.14
CA LEU A 574 -21.22 -9.97 -10.08
C LEU A 574 -21.49 -10.64 -8.73
N ILE A 575 -20.47 -10.71 -7.89
CA ILE A 575 -20.54 -11.29 -6.55
C ILE A 575 -20.31 -10.19 -5.53
N ILE A 576 -21.25 -9.99 -4.61
CA ILE A 576 -21.12 -9.12 -3.44
C ILE A 576 -21.31 -9.99 -2.21
N GLN A 577 -20.24 -10.28 -1.49
CA GLN A 577 -20.27 -11.17 -0.34
C GLN A 577 -19.60 -10.57 0.89
N GLY A 578 -20.01 -11.00 2.07
CA GLY A 578 -19.27 -10.72 3.30
C GLY A 578 -17.97 -11.54 3.37
N ALA A 579 -17.03 -11.06 4.19
CA ALA A 579 -15.81 -11.78 4.50
C ALA A 579 -16.00 -12.63 5.77
N THR A 580 -15.21 -13.70 5.93
CA THR A 580 -15.22 -14.51 7.15
C THR A 580 -14.16 -14.00 8.12
N GLU A 581 -14.55 -13.68 9.34
CA GLU A 581 -13.64 -13.41 10.46
C GLU A 581 -13.59 -14.62 11.38
N THR A 582 -12.42 -14.93 11.94
CA THR A 582 -12.25 -16.09 12.83
C THR A 582 -11.67 -15.65 14.17
N ALA A 583 -12.22 -16.16 15.27
CA ALA A 583 -11.63 -16.04 16.59
C ALA A 583 -11.43 -17.42 17.19
N ARG A 584 -10.19 -17.76 17.51
CA ARG A 584 -9.78 -19.03 18.11
C ARG A 584 -9.25 -18.79 19.51
N LEU A 585 -9.67 -19.63 20.43
CA LEU A 585 -9.27 -19.66 21.83
C LEU A 585 -8.90 -21.09 22.18
N ASP A 586 -7.68 -21.32 22.63
CA ASP A 586 -7.22 -22.64 23.05
C ASP A 586 -6.80 -22.62 24.53
N GLY A 587 -7.09 -23.73 25.20
CA GLY A 587 -6.62 -24.02 26.56
C GLY A 587 -7.26 -23.17 27.66
N ALA A 588 -8.45 -22.60 27.45
CA ALA A 588 -9.16 -21.85 28.47
C ALA A 588 -9.59 -22.76 29.65
N ARG A 589 -9.24 -22.38 30.89
CA ARG A 589 -9.70 -23.03 32.13
C ARG A 589 -10.89 -22.26 32.77
N PRO A 590 -11.68 -22.85 33.68
CA PRO A 590 -12.75 -22.13 34.40
C PRO A 590 -12.28 -21.43 35.68
N GLY A 591 -11.13 -21.80 36.24
CA GLY A 591 -10.56 -21.27 37.49
C GLY A 591 -9.06 -21.59 37.61
N ALA A 592 -8.33 -20.85 38.45
CA ALA A 592 -6.87 -21.01 38.62
C ALA A 592 -6.51 -22.32 39.38
N ASP A 593 -7.46 -22.81 40.15
CA ASP A 593 -7.49 -24.05 40.94
C ASP A 593 -7.95 -25.28 40.14
N GLN A 594 -8.67 -25.08 39.02
CA GLN A 594 -9.19 -26.17 38.18
C GLN A 594 -8.23 -26.56 37.06
N ALA A 595 -7.02 -27.02 37.44
CA ALA A 595 -5.89 -27.31 36.55
C ALA A 595 -6.16 -28.34 35.44
N LEU A 596 -7.26 -29.09 35.50
CA LEU A 596 -7.49 -30.28 34.68
C LEU A 596 -8.58 -30.11 33.59
N ARG A 597 -9.21 -28.94 33.43
CA ARG A 597 -10.25 -28.70 32.40
C ARG A 597 -9.70 -27.80 31.29
N SER A 598 -9.72 -28.27 30.03
CA SER A 598 -9.35 -27.47 28.85
C SER A 598 -10.58 -27.13 28.01
N PHE A 599 -10.69 -25.86 27.65
CA PHE A 599 -11.76 -25.33 26.81
C PHE A 599 -11.18 -24.68 25.56
N ASP A 600 -11.54 -25.25 24.41
CA ASP A 600 -11.19 -24.71 23.10
C ASP A 600 -12.45 -24.19 22.42
N ARG A 601 -12.34 -23.04 21.75
CA ARG A 601 -13.46 -22.42 21.04
C ARG A 601 -12.99 -21.73 19.77
N THR A 602 -13.67 -22.02 18.67
CA THR A 602 -13.50 -21.32 17.39
C THR A 602 -14.82 -20.71 16.97
N PHE A 603 -14.81 -19.41 16.69
CA PHE A 603 -15.93 -18.68 16.10
C PHE A 603 -15.58 -18.26 14.69
N GLN A 604 -16.52 -18.44 13.76
CA GLN A 604 -16.49 -17.85 12.43
C GLN A 604 -17.71 -16.94 12.28
N SER A 605 -17.46 -15.66 12.08
CA SER A 605 -18.48 -14.64 11.90
C SER A 605 -18.38 -13.97 10.54
N ASN A 606 -19.48 -13.40 10.08
CA ASN A 606 -19.53 -12.65 8.84
C ASN A 606 -19.19 -11.17 9.08
N ARG A 607 -18.27 -10.65 8.29
CA ARG A 607 -18.00 -9.23 8.11
C ARG A 607 -18.63 -8.77 6.79
N SER A 608 -19.83 -8.23 6.87
CA SER A 608 -20.62 -7.86 5.70
C SER A 608 -19.91 -6.88 4.77
N SER A 609 -20.06 -7.11 3.46
CA SER A 609 -19.88 -6.03 2.48
C SER A 609 -21.04 -5.04 2.60
N VAL A 610 -20.74 -3.75 2.50
CA VAL A 610 -21.71 -2.67 2.64
C VAL A 610 -21.69 -1.79 1.40
N VAL A 611 -22.83 -1.63 0.73
CA VAL A 611 -22.99 -0.73 -0.42
C VAL A 611 -24.06 0.30 -0.09
N THR A 612 -23.72 1.59 -0.13
CA THR A 612 -24.62 2.68 0.23
C THR A 612 -24.70 3.73 -0.88
N ALA A 613 -25.90 3.96 -1.39
CA ALA A 613 -26.20 5.02 -2.34
C ALA A 613 -27.10 6.08 -1.70
N SER A 614 -26.69 7.35 -1.74
CA SER A 614 -27.53 8.43 -1.20
C SER A 614 -28.67 8.83 -2.15
N LYS A 615 -28.64 8.39 -3.42
CA LYS A 615 -29.69 8.55 -4.43
C LYS A 615 -30.11 7.20 -5.00
N ALA A 616 -29.34 6.61 -5.91
CA ALA A 616 -29.73 5.39 -6.62
C ALA A 616 -28.63 4.31 -6.62
N LEU A 617 -29.05 3.04 -6.53
CA LEU A 617 -28.18 1.88 -6.68
C LEU A 617 -28.60 1.07 -7.92
N SER A 618 -27.67 0.83 -8.84
CA SER A 618 -27.88 0.00 -10.03
C SER A 618 -26.84 -1.10 -10.10
N LEU A 619 -27.27 -2.36 -10.06
CA LEU A 619 -26.42 -3.53 -10.28
C LEU A 619 -26.87 -4.23 -11.57
N LYS A 620 -25.96 -4.43 -12.53
CA LYS A 620 -26.27 -5.02 -13.84
C LYS A 620 -25.22 -6.06 -14.25
N ALA A 621 -25.66 -7.29 -14.47
CA ALA A 621 -24.84 -8.37 -15.04
C ALA A 621 -25.42 -8.77 -16.41
N LYS A 622 -24.76 -8.34 -17.50
CA LYS A 622 -25.30 -8.50 -18.87
C LYS A 622 -25.06 -9.88 -19.45
N GLY A 623 -24.11 -10.65 -18.92
CA GLY A 623 -23.63 -11.91 -19.49
C GLY A 623 -23.02 -11.75 -20.89
N GLU A 624 -22.12 -12.66 -21.22
CA GLU A 624 -21.42 -12.74 -22.51
C GLU A 624 -21.31 -14.21 -22.93
N ARG A 625 -20.69 -14.47 -24.08
CA ARG A 625 -20.44 -15.85 -24.50
C ARG A 625 -19.62 -16.56 -23.41
N PHE A 626 -20.15 -17.67 -22.87
CA PHE A 626 -19.60 -18.45 -21.76
C PHE A 626 -19.61 -17.81 -20.35
N ARG A 627 -20.24 -16.63 -20.18
CA ARG A 627 -20.41 -15.98 -18.87
C ARG A 627 -21.90 -15.75 -18.60
N PRO A 628 -22.49 -16.40 -17.59
CA PRO A 628 -23.93 -16.44 -17.45
C PRO A 628 -24.52 -15.05 -17.18
N GLY A 629 -23.84 -14.21 -16.40
CA GLY A 629 -24.38 -12.90 -16.03
C GLY A 629 -25.27 -12.97 -14.80
N SER A 630 -24.84 -13.75 -13.81
CA SER A 630 -25.54 -13.92 -12.54
C SER A 630 -25.11 -12.85 -11.54
N ILE A 631 -25.99 -12.50 -10.61
CA ILE A 631 -25.70 -11.62 -9.47
C ILE A 631 -25.88 -12.42 -8.18
N PHE A 632 -24.86 -12.38 -7.31
CA PHE A 632 -24.88 -13.02 -6.00
C PHE A 632 -24.69 -11.97 -4.92
N VAL A 633 -25.57 -11.97 -3.92
CA VAL A 633 -25.50 -11.12 -2.74
C VAL A 633 -25.56 -12.00 -1.49
N GLU A 634 -24.43 -12.14 -0.80
CA GLU A 634 -24.28 -13.10 0.31
C GLU A 634 -23.79 -12.40 1.58
N GLY A 635 -24.49 -12.59 2.70
CA GLY A 635 -24.16 -11.93 3.98
C GLY A 635 -23.87 -10.42 3.88
N SER A 636 -24.57 -9.69 2.99
CA SER A 636 -24.20 -8.31 2.63
C SER A 636 -25.34 -7.31 2.82
N HIS A 637 -24.99 -6.03 3.01
CA HIS A 637 -25.94 -4.94 3.22
C HIS A 637 -25.89 -3.92 2.09
N LEU A 638 -26.99 -3.79 1.36
CA LEU A 638 -27.13 -2.87 0.24
C LEU A 638 -28.23 -1.85 0.57
N SER A 639 -27.96 -0.57 0.38
CA SER A 639 -28.94 0.48 0.66
C SER A 639 -28.93 1.61 -0.37
N ALA A 640 -30.11 2.10 -0.72
CA ALA A 640 -30.33 3.29 -1.53
C ALA A 640 -31.46 4.13 -0.94
N LYS A 641 -31.28 5.46 -0.82
CA LYS A 641 -32.38 6.33 -0.36
C LYS A 641 -33.50 6.48 -1.41
N GLY A 642 -33.15 6.45 -2.69
CA GLY A 642 -34.06 6.47 -3.84
C GLY A 642 -34.20 5.08 -4.48
N ALA A 643 -34.16 5.00 -5.81
CA ALA A 643 -34.39 3.74 -6.52
C ALA A 643 -33.22 2.76 -6.40
N MET A 644 -33.55 1.47 -6.24
CA MET A 644 -32.62 0.34 -6.35
C MET A 644 -33.06 -0.54 -7.52
N SER A 645 -32.15 -0.78 -8.47
CA SER A 645 -32.36 -1.67 -9.62
C SER A 645 -31.29 -2.75 -9.65
N ILE A 646 -31.68 -4.02 -9.66
CA ILE A 646 -30.79 -5.17 -9.80
C ILE A 646 -31.28 -5.98 -10.99
N ASN A 647 -30.43 -6.15 -12.00
CA ASN A 647 -30.77 -6.85 -13.23
C ASN A 647 -29.68 -7.87 -13.59
N ALA A 648 -30.00 -9.15 -13.40
CA ALA A 648 -29.15 -10.27 -13.77
C ALA A 648 -29.67 -10.92 -15.07
N ARG A 649 -28.77 -11.25 -16.00
CA ARG A 649 -29.16 -11.97 -17.22
C ARG A 649 -29.69 -13.37 -16.91
N THR A 650 -29.07 -14.07 -15.97
CA THR A 650 -29.45 -15.46 -15.63
C THR A 650 -30.08 -15.53 -14.26
N ASN A 651 -29.28 -15.51 -13.20
CA ASN A 651 -29.74 -15.78 -11.85
C ASN A 651 -29.44 -14.60 -10.93
N LEU A 652 -30.38 -14.28 -10.04
CA LEU A 652 -30.17 -13.38 -8.91
C LEU A 652 -30.30 -14.19 -7.62
N ARG A 653 -29.23 -14.30 -6.83
CA ARG A 653 -29.25 -14.94 -5.52
C ARG A 653 -29.00 -13.93 -4.41
N ILE A 654 -29.86 -13.91 -3.41
CA ILE A 654 -29.75 -13.05 -2.23
C ILE A 654 -29.84 -13.93 -0.99
N HIS A 655 -28.70 -14.31 -0.45
CA HIS A 655 -28.58 -15.35 0.57
C HIS A 655 -27.97 -14.81 1.87
N GLY A 656 -28.41 -15.36 3.01
CA GLY A 656 -27.67 -15.21 4.27
C GLY A 656 -26.35 -16.01 4.23
N MET A 657 -25.33 -15.52 4.91
CA MET A 657 -24.04 -16.22 5.03
C MET A 657 -23.99 -17.01 6.35
N ALA A 658 -23.51 -18.24 6.30
CA ALA A 658 -23.38 -19.08 7.50
C ALA A 658 -22.36 -18.51 8.49
N GLN A 659 -22.67 -18.64 9.78
CA GLN A 659 -21.78 -18.37 10.90
C GLN A 659 -21.73 -19.62 11.77
N THR A 660 -20.54 -19.99 12.21
CA THR A 660 -20.33 -21.21 12.99
C THR A 660 -19.58 -20.90 14.27
N GLN A 661 -19.91 -21.63 15.32
CA GLN A 661 -19.19 -21.62 16.57
C GLN A 661 -18.98 -23.07 16.99
N TYR A 662 -17.73 -23.49 16.98
CA TYR A 662 -17.31 -24.78 17.50
C TYR A 662 -16.70 -24.60 18.90
N PHE A 663 -16.98 -25.53 19.80
CA PHE A 663 -16.27 -25.61 21.07
C PHE A 663 -16.02 -27.06 21.46
N SER A 664 -14.91 -27.27 22.15
CA SER A 664 -14.54 -28.53 22.79
C SER A 664 -14.23 -28.25 24.24
N LEU A 665 -14.72 -29.12 25.11
CA LEU A 665 -14.45 -29.08 26.53
C LEU A 665 -14.00 -30.48 26.94
N SER A 666 -12.81 -30.57 27.52
CA SER A 666 -12.29 -31.82 28.03
C SER A 666 -11.78 -31.66 29.45
N GLY A 667 -11.85 -32.75 30.21
CA GLY A 667 -11.25 -32.81 31.52
C GLY A 667 -11.26 -34.23 32.10
N PRO A 668 -10.76 -34.42 33.32
CA PRO A 668 -10.77 -35.70 34.00
C PRO A 668 -12.19 -36.03 34.46
N ALA A 669 -12.56 -37.30 34.36
CA ALA A 669 -13.72 -37.85 35.06
C ALA A 669 -13.37 -37.95 36.55
N TRP A 670 -14.24 -37.43 37.41
CA TRP A 670 -14.10 -37.64 38.86
C TRP A 670 -14.69 -39.00 39.21
N GLY A 671 -13.96 -39.80 40.01
CA GLY A 671 -14.56 -40.90 40.75
C GLY A 671 -15.53 -40.34 41.81
N PRO A 672 -16.50 -41.15 42.29
CA PRO A 672 -17.55 -40.71 43.19
C PRO A 672 -17.08 -40.25 44.59
N VAL A 673 -15.78 -40.37 44.92
CA VAL A 673 -15.22 -40.08 46.24
C VAL A 673 -13.90 -39.29 46.14
N GLU A 674 -13.71 -38.34 47.06
CA GLU A 674 -12.47 -37.58 47.23
C GLU A 674 -11.30 -38.53 47.59
N GLY A 675 -10.35 -38.71 46.66
CA GLY A 675 -9.14 -39.53 46.86
C GLY A 675 -9.00 -40.80 46.01
N GLU A 676 -9.97 -41.15 45.16
CA GLU A 676 -9.82 -42.27 44.21
C GLU A 676 -8.99 -41.90 42.94
N LEU A 677 -8.22 -42.87 42.42
CA LEU A 677 -7.42 -42.73 41.20
C LEU A 677 -8.29 -42.40 39.99
N GLN A 678 -7.77 -41.53 39.11
CA GLN A 678 -8.46 -41.10 37.88
C GLN A 678 -8.80 -42.31 36.99
N GLN A 679 -10.10 -42.54 36.73
CA GLN A 679 -10.58 -43.67 35.92
C GLN A 679 -11.05 -43.30 34.49
N GLY A 680 -10.80 -42.08 34.02
CA GLY A 680 -11.12 -41.71 32.63
C GLY A 680 -11.13 -40.21 32.35
N GLY A 681 -11.30 -39.84 31.09
CA GLY A 681 -11.49 -38.46 30.64
C GLY A 681 -12.88 -38.27 30.03
N TRP A 682 -13.44 -37.06 30.11
CA TRP A 682 -14.65 -36.69 29.37
C TRP A 682 -14.29 -35.69 28.26
N ASN A 683 -14.95 -35.82 27.11
CA ASN A 683 -14.81 -34.90 25.99
C ASN A 683 -16.20 -34.53 25.45
N GLY A 684 -16.63 -33.29 25.71
CA GLY A 684 -17.83 -32.71 25.13
C GLY A 684 -17.49 -31.83 23.93
N LYS A 685 -18.18 -32.06 22.81
CA LYS A 685 -18.07 -31.19 21.62
C LYS A 685 -19.40 -30.50 21.37
N GLY A 686 -19.35 -29.26 20.93
CA GLY A 686 -20.54 -28.50 20.56
C GLY A 686 -20.36 -27.71 19.28
N LEU A 687 -21.43 -27.64 18.50
CA LEU A 687 -21.50 -26.85 17.28
C LEU A 687 -22.74 -25.97 17.33
N ARG A 688 -22.57 -24.68 17.12
CA ARG A 688 -23.68 -23.74 16.92
C ARG A 688 -23.58 -23.12 15.54
N ASN A 689 -24.64 -23.23 14.77
CA ASN A 689 -24.74 -22.61 13.45
C ASN A 689 -25.81 -21.52 13.47
N SER A 690 -25.45 -20.33 13.00
CA SER A 690 -26.38 -19.23 12.73
C SER A 690 -26.14 -18.70 11.32
N GLN A 691 -26.89 -17.68 10.91
CA GLN A 691 -26.66 -17.00 9.64
C GLN A 691 -26.68 -15.49 9.79
N ALA A 692 -25.74 -14.82 9.11
CA ALA A 692 -25.75 -13.39 8.90
C ALA A 692 -26.63 -13.06 7.69
N ARG A 693 -27.73 -12.36 7.94
CA ARG A 693 -28.75 -12.00 6.95
C ARG A 693 -28.21 -11.03 5.90
N SER A 694 -28.50 -11.28 4.62
CA SER A 694 -28.38 -10.25 3.58
C SER A 694 -29.57 -9.28 3.66
N THR A 695 -29.31 -7.98 3.54
CA THR A 695 -30.36 -6.95 3.60
C THR A 695 -30.25 -5.98 2.44
N LEU A 696 -31.35 -5.78 1.72
CA LEU A 696 -31.49 -4.72 0.71
C LEU A 696 -32.54 -3.71 1.19
N ALA A 697 -32.19 -2.43 1.20
CA ALA A 697 -33.08 -1.34 1.57
C ALA A 697 -33.15 -0.26 0.49
N GLY A 698 -34.36 0.14 0.07
CA GLY A 698 -34.57 1.07 -1.04
C GLY A 698 -35.69 2.07 -0.81
N GLY A 699 -35.70 3.15 -1.60
CA GLY A 699 -36.88 4.00 -1.80
C GLY A 699 -37.92 3.27 -2.65
N SER A 700 -37.56 2.83 -3.85
CA SER A 700 -38.30 1.84 -4.64
C SER A 700 -37.33 0.76 -5.10
N MET A 701 -37.78 -0.48 -5.27
CA MET A 701 -36.90 -1.61 -5.60
C MET A 701 -37.41 -2.37 -6.82
N GLN A 702 -36.52 -2.63 -7.78
CA GLN A 702 -36.78 -3.50 -8.92
C GLN A 702 -35.67 -4.56 -9.01
N LEU A 703 -36.04 -5.83 -8.83
CA LEU A 703 -35.15 -6.97 -8.92
C LEU A 703 -35.60 -7.85 -10.08
N ALA A 704 -34.72 -8.05 -11.06
CA ALA A 704 -34.99 -8.84 -12.25
C ALA A 704 -33.89 -9.88 -12.48
N ALA A 705 -34.29 -11.11 -12.85
CA ALA A 705 -33.42 -12.18 -13.30
C ALA A 705 -34.03 -12.85 -14.53
N GLY A 706 -33.21 -13.26 -15.52
CA GLY A 706 -33.75 -13.94 -16.71
C GLY A 706 -34.24 -15.37 -16.46
N ASN A 707 -33.76 -16.04 -15.41
CA ASN A 707 -34.10 -17.42 -15.07
C ASN A 707 -34.61 -17.53 -13.64
N LEU A 708 -33.72 -17.45 -12.64
CA LEU A 708 -34.05 -17.69 -11.23
C LEU A 708 -33.78 -16.44 -10.37
N LEU A 709 -34.77 -16.03 -9.57
CA LEU A 709 -34.57 -15.16 -8.41
C LEU A 709 -34.75 -16.00 -7.15
N ASP A 710 -33.65 -16.22 -6.43
CA ASP A 710 -33.61 -17.01 -5.20
C ASP A 710 -33.19 -16.13 -4.02
N MET A 711 -34.10 -16.01 -3.05
CA MET A 711 -33.86 -15.29 -1.81
C MET A 711 -33.97 -16.25 -0.62
N THR A 712 -32.84 -16.48 0.06
CA THR A 712 -32.73 -17.39 1.19
C THR A 712 -32.28 -16.65 2.45
N GLY A 713 -33.04 -16.75 3.54
CA GLY A 713 -32.69 -16.15 4.84
C GLY A 713 -32.38 -14.64 4.81
N SER A 714 -33.06 -13.88 3.94
CA SER A 714 -32.69 -12.51 3.56
C SER A 714 -33.84 -11.51 3.68
N ALA A 715 -33.54 -10.21 3.73
CA ALA A 715 -34.52 -9.14 3.92
C ALA A 715 -34.53 -8.12 2.78
N LEU A 716 -35.71 -7.80 2.26
CA LEU A 716 -35.98 -6.65 1.38
C LEU A 716 -36.87 -5.64 2.12
N ASN A 717 -36.47 -4.37 2.15
CA ASN A 717 -37.24 -3.31 2.80
C ASN A 717 -37.29 -2.05 1.92
N SER A 718 -38.46 -1.75 1.35
CA SER A 718 -38.68 -0.58 0.51
C SER A 718 -39.62 0.41 1.21
N LYS A 719 -39.32 1.71 1.11
CA LYS A 719 -40.25 2.78 1.54
C LYS A 719 -41.41 2.97 0.56
N GLY A 720 -41.25 2.55 -0.69
CA GLY A 720 -42.24 2.58 -1.75
C GLY A 720 -42.44 1.17 -2.31
N ASP A 721 -42.46 1.05 -3.63
CA ASP A 721 -42.80 -0.21 -4.30
C ASP A 721 -41.64 -1.22 -4.34
N ILE A 722 -41.99 -2.51 -4.43
CA ILE A 722 -41.07 -3.61 -4.74
C ILE A 722 -41.59 -4.37 -5.96
N LYS A 723 -40.77 -4.51 -7.00
CA LYS A 723 -41.06 -5.31 -8.19
C LYS A 723 -40.05 -6.46 -8.30
N LEU A 724 -40.55 -7.69 -8.36
CA LEU A 724 -39.75 -8.90 -8.55
C LEU A 724 -40.11 -9.54 -9.89
N GLN A 725 -39.11 -9.87 -10.71
CA GLN A 725 -39.31 -10.46 -12.02
C GLN A 725 -38.29 -11.58 -12.30
N ALA A 726 -38.76 -12.79 -12.57
CA ALA A 726 -37.95 -13.90 -13.07
C ALA A 726 -38.85 -14.99 -13.69
N ASN A 727 -38.29 -16.01 -14.35
CA ASN A 727 -39.10 -17.17 -14.74
C ASN A 727 -39.52 -17.95 -13.48
N ASP A 728 -38.55 -18.22 -12.60
CA ASP A 728 -38.76 -18.90 -11.32
C ASP A 728 -38.36 -17.97 -10.17
N ILE A 729 -39.23 -17.84 -9.16
CA ILE A 729 -38.96 -17.11 -7.92
C ILE A 729 -39.03 -18.05 -6.72
N GLN A 730 -37.96 -18.09 -5.92
CA GLN A 730 -37.87 -18.86 -4.68
C GLN A 730 -37.61 -17.93 -3.50
N LEU A 731 -38.50 -17.95 -2.50
CA LEU A 731 -38.38 -17.15 -1.29
C LEU A 731 -38.39 -18.07 -0.07
N THR A 732 -37.21 -18.39 0.45
CA THR A 732 -37.05 -19.40 1.48
C THR A 732 -36.39 -18.84 2.73
N GLY A 733 -36.75 -19.36 3.90
CA GLY A 733 -35.93 -19.25 5.09
C GLY A 733 -34.63 -20.02 4.90
N SER A 734 -33.63 -19.74 5.72
CA SER A 734 -32.37 -20.48 5.73
C SER A 734 -32.62 -21.99 5.88
N SER A 735 -32.41 -22.77 4.82
CA SER A 735 -32.77 -24.19 4.79
C SER A 735 -31.71 -25.09 5.42
N LYS A 736 -32.19 -26.21 5.98
CA LYS A 736 -31.46 -27.43 6.37
C LYS A 736 -30.36 -27.85 5.37
N SER A 737 -29.22 -28.32 5.88
CA SER A 737 -28.42 -29.33 5.17
C SER A 737 -29.19 -30.64 5.15
N LYS A 738 -29.19 -31.33 3.99
CA LYS A 738 -29.90 -32.58 3.72
C LYS A 738 -29.33 -33.80 4.45
N ASP A 739 -28.22 -33.69 5.16
CA ASP A 739 -27.58 -34.81 5.84
C ASP A 739 -27.30 -34.47 7.31
N ILE A 740 -27.96 -35.21 8.21
CA ILE A 740 -27.44 -35.85 9.43
C ILE A 740 -28.65 -36.57 10.04
N ARG A 741 -28.64 -37.92 9.96
CA ARG A 741 -29.43 -38.75 10.87
C ARG A 741 -28.75 -38.66 12.24
N GLN A 742 -29.38 -38.04 13.23
CA GLN A 742 -29.00 -38.20 14.63
C GLN A 742 -30.06 -39.10 15.28
N GLU A 743 -29.70 -40.36 15.49
CA GLU A 743 -30.34 -41.20 16.51
C GLU A 743 -29.71 -40.84 17.87
N VAL A 744 -30.56 -40.62 18.87
CA VAL A 744 -30.16 -40.46 20.27
C VAL A 744 -30.70 -41.67 21.01
N TRP A 745 -29.81 -42.54 21.48
CA TRP A 745 -30.16 -43.60 22.42
C TRP A 745 -29.55 -43.26 23.78
N VAL A 746 -30.40 -43.19 24.81
CA VAL A 746 -29.97 -43.10 26.22
C VAL A 746 -30.41 -44.40 26.87
N HIS A 747 -29.46 -45.25 27.27
CA HIS A 747 -29.70 -46.29 28.26
C HIS A 747 -29.21 -45.75 29.61
N LEU A 748 -30.13 -45.60 30.56
CA LEU A 748 -29.82 -45.66 31.98
C LEU A 748 -30.10 -47.09 32.41
N ASP A 749 -29.15 -47.76 33.11
CA ASP A 749 -29.46 -48.73 34.17
C ASP A 749 -28.18 -49.26 34.89
N PRO A 750 -28.31 -49.91 36.07
CA PRO A 750 -27.51 -49.67 37.28
C PRO A 750 -26.24 -50.52 37.43
N MET A 751 -25.30 -50.06 38.27
CA MET A 751 -24.13 -50.83 38.77
C MET A 751 -24.52 -51.87 39.85
N PRO A 752 -23.64 -52.80 40.30
CA PRO A 752 -22.52 -53.58 39.69
C PRO A 752 -22.69 -55.12 40.00
N PRO A 753 -21.72 -56.07 39.87
CA PRO A 753 -20.30 -56.00 39.47
C PRO A 753 -19.86 -57.05 38.41
N GLN A 754 -18.61 -56.86 37.96
CA GLN A 754 -17.78 -57.74 37.09
C GLN A 754 -17.66 -57.31 35.62
N VAL A 755 -16.71 -56.41 35.44
CA VAL A 755 -15.80 -56.17 34.30
C VAL A 755 -16.08 -56.98 33.02
N GLU A 756 -16.62 -56.28 32.02
CA GLU A 756 -16.11 -56.23 30.65
C GLU A 756 -16.40 -54.80 30.14
N LEU A 757 -15.36 -54.07 29.75
CA LEU A 757 -15.46 -52.72 29.18
C LEU A 757 -15.90 -52.87 27.71
N PRO A 758 -17.05 -52.33 27.29
CA PRO A 758 -17.25 -52.01 25.88
C PRO A 758 -16.46 -50.74 25.60
N ASP A 759 -15.61 -50.79 24.57
CA ASP A 759 -15.11 -49.60 23.88
C ASP A 759 -16.32 -48.75 23.44
N ASP A 760 -16.67 -47.72 24.21
CA ASP A 760 -17.56 -46.66 23.74
C ASP A 760 -17.12 -45.33 24.36
N ASP A 761 -16.25 -44.64 23.62
CA ASP A 761 -15.87 -43.25 23.87
C ASP A 761 -17.14 -42.40 23.91
N SER A 762 -17.55 -42.01 25.12
CA SER A 762 -18.71 -41.17 25.41
C SER A 762 -18.58 -39.75 24.83
N HIS A 763 -18.77 -39.61 23.52
CA HIS A 763 -18.80 -38.34 22.81
C HIS A 763 -20.21 -37.76 22.78
N THR A 764 -20.53 -36.87 23.72
CA THR A 764 -21.76 -36.07 23.65
C THR A 764 -21.55 -34.88 22.70
N GLN A 765 -22.20 -34.90 21.53
CA GLN A 765 -22.21 -33.78 20.58
C GLN A 765 -23.52 -32.98 20.69
N ILE A 766 -23.45 -31.71 21.08
CA ILE A 766 -24.61 -30.80 21.11
C ILE A 766 -24.58 -29.90 19.87
N THR A 767 -25.64 -29.93 19.06
CA THR A 767 -25.80 -29.05 17.89
C THR A 767 -26.97 -28.08 18.09
N ASP A 768 -26.71 -26.77 18.04
CA ASP A 768 -27.72 -25.70 18.06
C ASP A 768 -27.77 -25.00 16.69
N ARG A 769 -28.96 -24.76 16.13
CA ARG A 769 -29.15 -24.17 14.80
C ARG A 769 -30.19 -23.05 14.85
N ILE A 770 -29.78 -21.84 14.45
CA ILE A 770 -30.66 -20.66 14.36
C ILE A 770 -31.00 -20.41 12.89
N HIS A 771 -32.28 -20.54 12.56
CA HIS A 771 -32.79 -20.28 11.22
C HIS A 771 -33.32 -18.85 11.09
N ASN A 772 -33.01 -18.19 9.99
CA ASN A 772 -33.55 -16.89 9.60
C ASN A 772 -34.64 -17.08 8.55
N GLY A 773 -35.87 -16.62 8.82
CA GLY A 773 -36.90 -16.50 7.80
C GLY A 773 -36.56 -15.40 6.79
N SER A 774 -37.08 -15.52 5.57
CA SER A 774 -37.01 -14.45 4.57
C SER A 774 -38.14 -13.43 4.80
N SER A 775 -37.88 -12.15 4.49
CA SER A 775 -38.90 -11.11 4.64
C SER A 775 -38.84 -10.04 3.57
N ILE A 776 -40.00 -9.68 3.03
CA ILE A 776 -40.19 -8.61 2.06
C ILE A 776 -41.18 -7.62 2.65
N LYS A 777 -40.79 -6.36 2.77
CA LYS A 777 -41.65 -5.28 3.26
C LYS A 777 -41.63 -4.09 2.30
N ALA A 778 -42.79 -3.69 1.81
CA ALA A 778 -42.97 -2.51 0.98
C ALA A 778 -43.90 -1.49 1.66
N GLY A 779 -43.47 -0.23 1.67
CA GLY A 779 -44.34 0.91 2.05
C GLY A 779 -45.37 1.27 0.97
N GLY A 780 -45.18 0.79 -0.26
CA GLY A 780 -46.13 0.87 -1.37
C GLY A 780 -46.61 -0.51 -1.82
N ASN A 781 -46.60 -0.75 -3.12
CA ASN A 781 -47.08 -1.97 -3.76
C ASN A 781 -46.00 -3.05 -3.83
N ILE A 782 -46.42 -4.31 -3.93
CA ILE A 782 -45.54 -5.44 -4.27
C ILE A 782 -46.09 -6.10 -5.54
N ASP A 783 -45.28 -6.11 -6.61
CA ASP A 783 -45.60 -6.80 -7.87
C ASP A 783 -44.63 -7.98 -8.07
N ILE A 784 -45.17 -9.19 -8.20
CA ILE A 784 -44.40 -10.42 -8.47
C ILE A 784 -44.76 -10.94 -9.86
N SER A 785 -43.77 -10.96 -10.76
CA SER A 785 -43.90 -11.51 -12.12
C SER A 785 -43.06 -12.79 -12.24
N ALA A 786 -43.72 -13.94 -12.31
CA ALA A 786 -43.07 -15.24 -12.48
C ALA A 786 -43.97 -16.27 -13.16
N GLU A 787 -43.38 -17.36 -13.65
CA GLU A 787 -44.09 -18.58 -14.05
C GLU A 787 -44.27 -19.51 -12.85
N LYS A 788 -43.27 -19.57 -11.94
CA LYS A 788 -43.33 -20.36 -10.71
C LYS A 788 -42.92 -19.55 -9.49
N LEU A 789 -43.65 -19.72 -8.40
CA LEU A 789 -43.36 -19.11 -7.10
C LEU A 789 -43.29 -20.20 -6.02
N ALA A 790 -42.15 -20.33 -5.35
CA ALA A 790 -41.98 -21.23 -4.22
C ALA A 790 -41.66 -20.45 -2.94
N THR A 791 -42.30 -20.81 -1.82
CA THR A 791 -42.05 -20.20 -0.51
C THR A 791 -41.77 -21.22 0.59
N HIS A 792 -41.00 -20.80 1.59
CA HIS A 792 -40.75 -21.55 2.81
C HIS A 792 -40.39 -20.56 3.93
N ALA A 793 -41.11 -20.53 5.04
CA ALA A 793 -40.83 -19.63 6.19
C ALA A 793 -40.62 -18.15 5.80
N THR A 794 -41.43 -17.65 4.87
CA THR A 794 -41.29 -16.29 4.30
C THR A 794 -42.43 -15.38 4.71
N SER A 795 -42.12 -14.11 5.02
CA SER A 795 -43.12 -13.06 5.24
C SER A 795 -43.08 -12.02 4.12
N VAL A 796 -44.20 -11.81 3.45
CA VAL A 796 -44.39 -10.78 2.43
C VAL A 796 -45.43 -9.78 2.93
N ASN A 797 -45.09 -8.49 2.94
CA ASN A 797 -45.94 -7.45 3.50
C ASN A 797 -45.95 -6.20 2.61
N ALA A 798 -47.05 -6.02 1.87
CA ALA A 798 -47.36 -4.83 1.09
C ALA A 798 -48.26 -3.91 1.91
N ALA A 799 -47.88 -2.63 2.07
CA ALA A 799 -48.79 -1.64 2.65
C ALA A 799 -49.88 -1.22 1.65
N GLY A 800 -49.58 -1.21 0.35
CA GLY A 800 -50.51 -0.95 -0.73
C GLY A 800 -51.03 -2.23 -1.38
N ARG A 801 -50.99 -2.26 -2.72
CA ARG A 801 -51.49 -3.36 -3.54
C ARG A 801 -50.49 -4.52 -3.62
N PHE A 802 -50.99 -5.75 -3.59
CA PHE A 802 -50.24 -6.94 -3.97
C PHE A 802 -50.73 -7.46 -5.33
N THR A 803 -49.80 -7.67 -6.26
CA THR A 803 -50.08 -8.13 -7.63
C THR A 803 -49.23 -9.35 -7.98
N VAL A 804 -49.82 -10.35 -8.62
CA VAL A 804 -49.10 -11.44 -9.31
C VAL A 804 -49.41 -11.43 -10.80
N SER A 805 -48.44 -11.79 -11.64
CA SER A 805 -48.61 -11.86 -13.10
C SER A 805 -49.55 -12.97 -13.55
N ASP A 806 -50.27 -12.75 -14.66
CA ASP A 806 -51.13 -13.76 -15.30
C ASP A 806 -50.36 -15.02 -15.74
N SER A 807 -49.06 -14.88 -15.99
CA SER A 807 -48.17 -15.99 -16.35
C SER A 807 -47.87 -16.95 -15.19
N LEU A 808 -48.23 -16.62 -13.94
CA LEU A 808 -47.94 -17.47 -12.78
C LEU A 808 -48.72 -18.77 -12.87
N ALA A 809 -48.04 -19.87 -13.19
CA ALA A 809 -48.65 -21.18 -13.47
C ALA A 809 -48.65 -22.12 -12.27
N SER A 810 -47.68 -21.99 -11.35
CA SER A 810 -47.61 -22.85 -10.15
C SER A 810 -47.14 -22.10 -8.90
N PHE A 811 -47.68 -22.49 -7.76
CA PHE A 811 -47.27 -22.06 -6.44
C PHE A 811 -46.99 -23.27 -5.54
N GLU A 812 -45.89 -23.23 -4.79
CA GLU A 812 -45.53 -24.24 -3.80
C GLU A 812 -45.15 -23.56 -2.48
N ASP A 813 -45.81 -23.90 -1.37
CA ASP A 813 -45.40 -23.49 -0.03
C ASP A 813 -44.98 -24.71 0.78
N THR A 814 -43.71 -24.77 1.17
CA THR A 814 -43.21 -25.85 2.01
C THR A 814 -43.31 -25.42 3.48
N PRO A 815 -44.14 -26.05 4.32
CA PRO A 815 -44.23 -25.71 5.74
C PRO A 815 -42.95 -26.07 6.50
N VAL A 816 -42.68 -25.35 7.59
CA VAL A 816 -41.58 -25.68 8.52
C VAL A 816 -41.98 -26.93 9.30
N THR A 817 -41.32 -28.06 9.05
CA THR A 817 -41.62 -29.32 9.78
C THR A 817 -41.07 -29.27 11.21
N ASP A 818 -41.56 -30.10 12.14
CA ASP A 818 -41.00 -30.15 13.51
C ASP A 818 -39.52 -30.57 13.56
N ALA A 819 -39.01 -31.21 12.49
CA ALA A 819 -37.58 -31.47 12.32
C ALA A 819 -36.79 -30.23 11.83
N ASP A 820 -37.48 -29.18 11.37
CA ASP A 820 -36.99 -27.82 11.10
C ASP A 820 -37.34 -26.86 12.26
N ALA A 821 -38.29 -27.23 13.11
CA ALA A 821 -38.67 -26.51 14.31
C ALA A 821 -37.61 -26.68 15.40
N ILE A 822 -36.87 -25.59 15.58
CA ILE A 822 -36.43 -25.06 16.86
C ILE A 822 -37.13 -25.77 18.05
N ARG A 823 -36.40 -26.59 18.81
CA ARG A 823 -36.78 -26.80 20.22
C ARG A 823 -36.58 -25.47 20.93
N ARG A 824 -37.67 -24.74 21.20
CA ARG A 824 -37.68 -23.72 22.26
C ARG A 824 -37.91 -24.41 23.59
N HIS A 825 -36.99 -24.17 24.52
CA HIS A 825 -37.19 -23.98 25.96
C HIS A 825 -36.18 -22.87 26.31
N TYR A 826 -36.48 -21.68 26.86
CA TYR A 826 -37.54 -21.20 27.75
C TYR A 826 -37.70 -19.67 27.60
N HIS A 827 -38.94 -19.15 27.58
CA HIS A 827 -39.29 -17.85 28.18
C HIS A 827 -40.71 -17.92 28.75
N GLY A 828 -40.79 -18.59 29.89
CA GLY A 828 -41.79 -18.44 30.92
C GLY A 828 -41.03 -18.69 32.21
N TYR A 829 -40.90 -17.69 33.07
CA TYR A 829 -40.16 -17.83 34.32
C TYR A 829 -40.95 -18.78 35.24
N VAL A 830 -40.65 -20.08 35.17
CA VAL A 830 -40.64 -20.91 36.37
C VAL A 830 -39.45 -20.39 37.17
N ALA A 831 -39.64 -20.14 38.48
CA ALA A 831 -38.52 -19.81 39.37
C ALA A 831 -37.31 -20.69 39.02
N PRO A 832 -36.08 -20.14 38.97
CA PRO A 832 -34.94 -20.84 38.41
C PRO A 832 -34.71 -22.14 39.19
N GLN A 833 -35.23 -23.24 38.67
CA GLN A 833 -34.61 -24.53 38.86
C GLN A 833 -33.41 -24.49 37.94
N GLN A 834 -32.27 -24.29 38.59
CA GLN A 834 -30.92 -24.20 38.08
C GLN A 834 -30.75 -24.98 36.77
N SER A 835 -30.44 -24.26 35.68
CA SER A 835 -29.75 -24.90 34.56
C SER A 835 -28.49 -25.56 35.10
N SER A 836 -28.21 -26.80 34.69
CA SER A 836 -26.96 -27.50 34.99
C SER A 836 -25.71 -26.77 34.48
N TRP A 837 -25.89 -25.66 33.74
CA TRP A 837 -24.84 -24.74 33.30
C TRP A 837 -24.55 -23.57 34.25
N GLN A 838 -25.44 -23.19 35.17
CA GLN A 838 -25.20 -22.10 36.15
C GLN A 838 -24.57 -22.57 37.46
N VAL A 839 -24.61 -23.87 37.77
CA VAL A 839 -23.99 -24.43 39.00
C VAL A 839 -22.45 -24.42 38.91
N LEU A 840 -21.87 -24.30 37.72
CA LEU A 840 -20.42 -24.20 37.51
C LEU A 840 -19.90 -22.76 37.30
N ALA A 841 -20.75 -21.72 37.34
CA ALA A 841 -20.36 -20.38 36.90
C ALA A 841 -20.96 -19.15 37.63
N SER A 842 -21.67 -19.27 38.76
CA SER A 842 -22.14 -18.09 39.52
C SER A 842 -21.05 -17.64 40.51
N LEU A 843 -20.48 -16.42 40.52
CA LEU A 843 -21.04 -15.04 40.65
C LEU A 843 -19.91 -13.98 40.51
N PRO A 844 -20.17 -12.63 40.52
CA PRO A 844 -21.33 -11.82 40.07
C PRO A 844 -20.93 -10.52 39.29
N LEU A 845 -21.89 -9.85 38.63
CA LEU A 845 -22.02 -8.36 38.56
C LEU A 845 -23.46 -8.01 38.07
N GLY A 846 -24.22 -7.23 38.86
CA GLY A 846 -25.61 -6.78 38.61
C GLY A 846 -25.71 -5.53 37.70
N VAL A 847 -26.84 -4.86 37.43
CA VAL A 847 -28.21 -4.79 37.98
C VAL A 847 -29.15 -4.22 36.88
N SER A 848 -30.43 -4.66 36.89
CA SER A 848 -31.72 -4.09 36.42
C SER A 848 -31.96 -3.57 34.98
N GLU A 849 -33.02 -4.12 34.35
CA GLU A 849 -33.91 -3.42 33.39
C GLU A 849 -35.40 -3.61 33.80
N PRO A 850 -36.32 -2.68 33.43
CA PRO A 850 -37.74 -2.76 33.74
C PRO A 850 -38.54 -3.58 32.71
N ALA A 851 -39.83 -3.79 32.99
CA ALA A 851 -40.63 -4.92 32.50
C ALA A 851 -41.57 -4.67 31.29
N VAL A 852 -42.02 -5.81 30.72
CA VAL A 852 -43.29 -6.11 29.98
C VAL A 852 -43.26 -5.94 28.44
N PRO A 853 -44.02 -6.72 27.59
CA PRO A 853 -44.76 -7.97 27.77
C PRO A 853 -44.32 -9.14 26.84
N THR A 854 -44.77 -10.34 27.21
CA THR A 854 -44.70 -11.62 26.49
C THR A 854 -45.64 -11.69 25.29
N ASN A 855 -45.20 -12.32 24.19
CA ASN A 855 -46.13 -12.90 23.21
C ASN A 855 -45.62 -14.24 22.67
N ASN A 856 -46.56 -15.18 22.58
CA ASN A 856 -46.41 -16.63 22.43
C ASN A 856 -45.91 -17.09 21.03
N GLY A 857 -45.50 -18.36 20.96
CA GLY A 857 -44.77 -19.00 19.86
C GLY A 857 -45.46 -19.06 18.50
N THR A 858 -44.70 -19.51 17.47
CA THR A 858 -45.24 -19.89 16.15
C THR A 858 -44.18 -20.67 15.35
N THR A 859 -44.51 -21.89 14.95
CA THR A 859 -44.28 -22.40 13.59
C THR A 859 -44.72 -21.31 12.60
N ARG A 860 -43.86 -20.90 11.66
CA ARG A 860 -44.22 -19.85 10.69
C ARG A 860 -44.40 -20.46 9.31
N ASP A 861 -45.65 -20.75 8.97
CA ASP A 861 -46.08 -20.84 7.57
C ASP A 861 -45.74 -19.53 6.85
N SER A 862 -45.64 -19.59 5.51
CA SER A 862 -45.40 -18.37 4.74
C SER A 862 -46.62 -17.45 4.84
N LEU A 863 -46.39 -16.16 5.12
CA LEU A 863 -47.43 -15.19 5.37
C LEU A 863 -47.37 -14.07 4.33
N PHE A 864 -48.48 -13.84 3.62
CA PHE A 864 -48.65 -12.68 2.74
C PHE A 864 -49.71 -11.74 3.32
N VAL A 865 -49.35 -10.47 3.47
CA VAL A 865 -50.24 -9.39 3.94
C VAL A 865 -50.25 -8.27 2.93
N ALA A 866 -51.43 -7.80 2.54
CA ALA A 866 -51.60 -6.69 1.61
C ALA A 866 -52.69 -5.71 2.07
N GLY A 867 -52.61 -4.44 1.65
CA GLY A 867 -53.68 -3.47 1.84
C GLY A 867 -54.82 -3.64 0.83
N GLU A 868 -54.48 -3.94 -0.42
CA GLU A 868 -55.43 -4.15 -1.52
C GLU A 868 -54.97 -5.25 -2.48
N VAL A 869 -55.90 -5.89 -3.19
CA VAL A 869 -55.64 -6.84 -4.29
C VAL A 869 -56.73 -6.67 -5.37
N SER A 870 -56.38 -6.75 -6.66
CA SER A 870 -57.36 -6.67 -7.75
C SER A 870 -58.22 -7.93 -7.83
N ALA A 871 -59.41 -7.87 -8.45
CA ALA A 871 -60.27 -9.04 -8.61
C ALA A 871 -59.58 -10.19 -9.39
N GLU A 872 -58.84 -9.84 -10.44
CA GLU A 872 -58.08 -10.79 -11.27
C GLU A 872 -56.96 -11.46 -10.46
N THR A 873 -56.17 -10.66 -9.74
CA THR A 873 -55.11 -11.18 -8.87
C THR A 873 -55.68 -12.03 -7.74
N ALA A 874 -56.78 -11.61 -7.10
CA ALA A 874 -57.42 -12.36 -6.02
C ALA A 874 -57.93 -13.73 -6.50
N GLN A 875 -58.54 -13.78 -7.69
CA GLN A 875 -58.96 -15.05 -8.28
C GLN A 875 -57.76 -15.95 -8.57
N ARG A 876 -56.67 -15.39 -9.13
CA ARG A 876 -55.46 -16.18 -9.43
C ARG A 876 -54.79 -16.74 -8.17
N LEU A 877 -54.67 -15.95 -7.12
CA LEU A 877 -54.12 -16.39 -5.83
C LEU A 877 -54.97 -17.49 -5.20
N LYS A 878 -56.30 -17.40 -5.35
CA LYS A 878 -57.24 -18.44 -4.90
C LYS A 878 -57.08 -19.73 -5.70
N ASP A 879 -56.97 -19.65 -7.02
CA ASP A 879 -56.79 -20.82 -7.88
C ASP A 879 -55.47 -21.58 -7.59
N LEU A 880 -54.45 -20.85 -7.13
CA LEU A 880 -53.12 -21.38 -6.80
C LEU A 880 -52.91 -21.67 -5.31
N ASN A 881 -53.93 -21.50 -4.46
CA ASN A 881 -53.85 -21.67 -3.00
C ASN A 881 -52.73 -20.84 -2.33
N VAL A 882 -52.48 -19.61 -2.80
CA VAL A 882 -51.51 -18.71 -2.15
C VAL A 882 -52.15 -18.11 -0.88
N PRO A 883 -51.54 -18.28 0.31
CA PRO A 883 -52.11 -17.72 1.54
C PRO A 883 -51.99 -16.20 1.53
N LEU A 884 -53.13 -15.48 1.63
CA LEU A 884 -53.17 -14.02 1.63
C LEU A 884 -54.12 -13.49 2.71
N THR A 885 -53.65 -12.53 3.49
CA THR A 885 -54.43 -11.77 4.46
C THR A 885 -54.53 -10.31 4.03
N LEU A 886 -55.74 -9.79 3.90
CA LEU A 886 -55.98 -8.35 3.68
C LEU A 886 -56.02 -7.61 5.02
N ARG A 887 -55.49 -6.40 5.04
CA ARG A 887 -55.46 -5.54 6.24
C ARG A 887 -56.79 -4.89 6.56
#